data_AF-A0AAW2HJM8-F1
#
_entry.id   AF-A0AAW2HJM8-F1
#
_cell.length_a   1.000
_cell.length_b   1.000
_cell.length_c   1.000
_cell.angle_alpha   90.00
_cell.angle_beta   90.00
_cell.angle_gamma   90.00
#
_symmetry.space_group_name_H-M   'P 1'
#
loop_
_entity.id
_entity.type
_entity.pdbx_description
1 polymer ?
#
loop_
_entity_poly.entity_id
_entity_poly.type
_entity_poly.pdbx_seq_one_letter_code
_entity_poly.pdbx_strand_id
1 'polypeptide(L)'
;MAQHGLGEARGEPDSNAVAVAGPVFGRGDEFHEGFADAFGFRGSRFVKFGLQRRRRGRQERMGGGTIRGWFPDVAVVLWRRMLGALGDVNRLPDPNIHAQVFEYLVELWDTLAKIYANQGVPEEGNTPPPPTLTPPLTLFAPWCFKALDLPDSYQRGKVNAYRLLCRMALGAGTWSLSSGHLAHLYRALHTGLAGPHPVIVYTLLKSLGPRFLSRQLPGYSLLLLDLISASNAVLESSDLQTAPRLEAASILGSVLSLPYMVSQAPSLDPRSPSLGVLNCAGAKDLVIASLLRCAKREVSGTARSTALSALAAFAYTELSGSSPHPSVESAFDVILLALRFKQRAVGFVACDLLFALADHSSCLFSKFPSIPRKVVKALANALGCLGTNSGPLGPVLAITLGEWAMRFPVDLLLTDKQPDTLLLIIFTVLNELANGADSVDVSPAEFPKEMTSDWENSVKVDDLRSSRKLSDQSWDKNNLALACRAVLMHLVSHLGHFPMGLGAARLSSLVQEHDDVPELGNELSMKLFFAPNVQFMLVRNSLMSMIEVEYLQAPGGGFTAGLATAQSQARVLLRDLANKASWDASALYCTPQDLSHVRKIPRSRCYSKEKAEEPPMSLLMQCTPPRCTLRHRPPHILPDFSNAAPDMDSLHDLLRYIGYTSSECLENPDLNLSEPGPTPPPLMKQIEAEVISAILAQRTYESDYKQFSEPTKKSCPPREPEAQRSPFQQCRQLLSQLGLTGWERRPQIQLLAPSERLLRELRNLDTQRGRETHKVAVIYVAAGQEDKTSILSNKGGSQAYEQFVAGLAWEVELASHTGFSGGLGSGCGDTAPYYATAFTEMLFHVSTRMPSDTEESLLQKMRHLGNDEVHVVWSEHNRDYRRSSLPTEFCDVLIVVYPLPDSLYRVTVDTKSEMPVFGPLWNEAIVEGRALAGLVRATAAAASRAKRRTLPHYQTYYQERFTSLSGVIENHKDPRSFEEFIAAVHSPGTASSGQYRTGQPPLAKALIDPYTKSECPSVRWSLDGK
;
A
#
# COMPACT_ATOMS: atom_id res chain seq x y z
N MET A 1 -34.90 -2.20 -19.98
CA MET A 1 -35.87 -2.30 -21.08
C MET A 1 -35.71 -3.68 -21.73
N ALA A 2 -36.86 -4.31 -21.98
CA ALA A 2 -37.16 -5.66 -22.47
C ALA A 2 -36.36 -6.16 -23.70
N GLN A 3 -36.01 -7.46 -23.75
CA GLN A 3 -36.55 -8.55 -24.62
C GLN A 3 -35.51 -8.93 -25.71
N HIS A 4 -35.30 -10.14 -26.23
CA HIS A 4 -36.01 -11.42 -26.34
C HIS A 4 -34.99 -12.51 -26.79
N GLY A 5 -35.27 -13.82 -26.60
CA GLY A 5 -34.60 -14.87 -27.38
C GLY A 5 -34.54 -16.28 -26.75
N LEU A 6 -35.70 -16.96 -26.64
CA LEU A 6 -35.77 -18.42 -26.44
C LEU A 6 -35.62 -19.14 -27.79
N GLY A 7 -34.90 -20.25 -27.82
CA GLY A 7 -34.85 -21.20 -28.93
C GLY A 7 -34.50 -22.60 -28.44
N GLU A 8 -35.50 -23.49 -28.41
CA GLU A 8 -35.34 -24.95 -28.26
C GLU A 8 -35.06 -25.61 -29.62
N ALA A 9 -34.18 -26.62 -29.68
CA ALA A 9 -34.49 -27.96 -30.22
C ALA A 9 -33.24 -28.86 -30.49
N ARG A 10 -33.21 -30.01 -29.78
CA ARG A 10 -33.01 -31.42 -30.23
C ARG A 10 -31.64 -31.97 -30.72
N GLY A 11 -31.27 -33.10 -30.09
CA GLY A 11 -30.71 -34.34 -30.68
C GLY A 11 -29.20 -34.54 -30.50
N GLU A 12 -28.71 -35.31 -29.51
CA GLU A 12 -28.54 -36.78 -29.40
C GLU A 12 -27.03 -37.08 -29.10
N PRO A 13 -26.62 -38.27 -28.60
CA PRO A 13 -25.75 -38.38 -27.43
C PRO A 13 -24.34 -38.97 -27.68
N ASP A 14 -23.59 -39.12 -26.59
CA ASP A 14 -22.33 -39.86 -26.38
C ASP A 14 -21.00 -39.07 -26.43
N SER A 15 -20.44 -38.78 -25.23
CA SER A 15 -19.24 -39.49 -24.71
C SER A 15 -18.73 -38.88 -23.38
N ASN A 16 -18.94 -39.65 -22.31
CA ASN A 16 -18.11 -39.80 -21.10
C ASN A 16 -17.28 -38.62 -20.56
N ALA A 17 -17.85 -37.91 -19.58
CA ALA A 17 -17.10 -37.29 -18.49
C ALA A 17 -17.64 -37.85 -17.15
N VAL A 18 -16.88 -38.76 -16.54
CA VAL A 18 -17.19 -39.35 -15.24
C VAL A 18 -16.97 -38.30 -14.15
N ALA A 19 -18.07 -37.80 -13.60
CA ALA A 19 -18.08 -37.09 -12.32
C ALA A 19 -17.82 -38.11 -11.20
N VAL A 20 -16.71 -37.96 -10.48
CA VAL A 20 -16.43 -38.74 -9.27
C VAL A 20 -17.19 -38.10 -8.12
N ALA A 21 -18.41 -38.56 -7.91
CA ALA A 21 -19.13 -38.39 -6.65
C ALA A 21 -18.43 -39.24 -5.57
N GLY A 22 -18.09 -38.61 -4.44
CA GLY A 22 -17.58 -39.32 -3.27
C GLY A 22 -18.65 -40.23 -2.65
N PRO A 23 -18.28 -41.37 -2.04
CA PRO A 23 -19.25 -42.29 -1.46
C PRO A 23 -19.83 -41.73 -0.16
N VAL A 24 -21.15 -41.80 -0.08
CA VAL A 24 -21.96 -41.66 1.13
C VAL A 24 -21.73 -42.92 1.97
N PHE A 25 -21.11 -42.80 3.15
CA PHE A 25 -20.91 -43.95 4.04
C PHE A 25 -22.21 -44.28 4.78
N GLY A 26 -22.83 -45.39 4.35
CA GLY A 26 -23.89 -46.07 5.09
C GLY A 26 -23.32 -47.05 6.12
N ARG A 27 -24.05 -47.20 7.22
CA ARG A 27 -23.95 -48.21 8.31
C ARG A 27 -22.86 -49.29 8.17
N GLY A 28 -21.91 -49.29 9.12
CA GLY A 28 -21.40 -50.43 9.92
C GLY A 28 -20.89 -51.74 9.28
N ASP A 29 -21.51 -52.25 8.21
CA ASP A 29 -21.24 -53.57 7.65
C ASP A 29 -20.25 -53.54 6.46
N GLU A 30 -19.99 -52.37 5.85
CA GLU A 30 -19.06 -52.22 4.72
C GLU A 30 -17.57 -52.19 5.11
N PHE A 31 -17.25 -52.13 6.41
CA PHE A 31 -15.87 -52.17 6.91
C PHE A 31 -15.18 -53.52 6.65
N HIS A 32 -15.96 -54.58 6.38
CA HIS A 32 -15.47 -55.94 6.19
C HIS A 32 -14.95 -56.25 4.77
N GLU A 33 -15.47 -55.59 3.72
CA GLU A 33 -15.05 -55.86 2.33
C GLU A 33 -13.88 -54.98 1.88
N GLY A 34 -13.84 -53.71 2.28
CA GLY A 34 -12.72 -52.80 1.93
C GLY A 34 -11.37 -53.20 2.55
N PHE A 35 -11.39 -53.94 3.67
CA PHE A 35 -10.18 -54.40 4.35
C PHE A 35 -9.48 -55.55 3.62
N ALA A 36 -10.22 -56.34 2.82
CA ALA A 36 -9.66 -57.43 2.02
C ALA A 36 -9.07 -56.92 0.69
N ASP A 37 -9.68 -55.88 0.11
CA ASP A 37 -9.23 -55.28 -1.15
C ASP A 37 -7.95 -54.43 -0.99
N ALA A 38 -7.75 -53.78 0.15
CA ALA A 38 -6.56 -52.95 0.41
C ALA A 38 -5.23 -53.72 0.46
N PHE A 39 -5.25 -55.05 0.60
CA PHE A 39 -4.05 -55.90 0.70
C PHE A 39 -3.83 -56.82 -0.53
N GLY A 40 -4.59 -56.63 -1.62
CA GLY A 40 -4.27 -57.27 -2.91
C GLY A 40 -4.33 -58.80 -2.90
N PHE A 41 -5.17 -59.41 -2.06
CA PHE A 41 -5.30 -60.88 -1.99
C PHE A 41 -6.17 -61.44 -3.12
N ARG A 42 -5.73 -61.32 -4.38
CA ARG A 42 -6.22 -62.19 -5.46
C ARG A 42 -5.23 -63.32 -5.70
N GLY A 43 -5.68 -64.53 -5.39
CA GLY A 43 -5.06 -65.75 -5.93
C GLY A 43 -3.87 -66.30 -5.15
N SER A 44 -4.08 -66.70 -3.90
CA SER A 44 -3.31 -67.80 -3.28
C SER A 44 -4.13 -68.41 -2.15
N ARG A 45 -4.16 -69.75 -2.11
CA ARG A 45 -5.01 -70.54 -1.21
C ARG A 45 -4.66 -70.30 0.26
N PHE A 46 -5.20 -69.25 0.86
CA PHE A 46 -5.48 -69.28 2.29
C PHE A 46 -6.62 -70.28 2.49
N VAL A 47 -6.34 -71.34 3.24
CA VAL A 47 -7.33 -72.28 3.74
C VAL A 47 -8.46 -71.47 4.35
N LYS A 48 -9.66 -71.58 3.76
CA LYS A 48 -10.91 -71.03 4.29
C LYS A 48 -10.98 -71.29 5.80
N PHE A 49 -10.70 -70.27 6.62
CA PHE A 49 -11.26 -70.24 7.96
C PHE A 49 -12.76 -69.96 7.76
N GLY A 50 -13.54 -71.00 8.01
CA GLY A 50 -14.81 -71.19 7.34
C GLY A 50 -15.91 -70.25 7.82
N LEU A 51 -16.38 -69.39 6.91
CA LEU A 51 -17.78 -69.00 6.88
C LEU A 51 -18.56 -70.03 6.07
N GLN A 52 -18.95 -71.12 6.73
CA GLN A 52 -20.07 -71.95 6.28
C GLN A 52 -21.12 -71.94 7.37
N ARG A 53 -22.29 -71.38 7.06
CA ARG A 53 -23.51 -71.47 7.86
C ARG A 53 -23.74 -72.93 8.28
N ARG A 54 -23.36 -73.29 9.50
CA ARG A 54 -23.85 -74.48 10.18
C ARG A 54 -24.57 -74.07 11.46
N ARG A 55 -25.90 -74.20 11.39
CA ARG A 55 -26.79 -74.25 12.55
C ARG A 55 -26.27 -75.31 13.54
N ARG A 56 -25.70 -74.86 14.67
CA ARG A 56 -25.79 -75.40 16.04
C ARG A 56 -24.59 -74.93 16.88
N GLY A 57 -24.84 -73.99 17.78
CA GLY A 57 -24.24 -73.98 19.12
C GLY A 57 -22.72 -73.88 19.31
N ARG A 58 -21.94 -73.33 18.39
CA ARG A 58 -20.55 -72.91 18.68
C ARG A 58 -20.40 -71.40 18.53
N GLN A 59 -20.49 -70.70 19.66
CA GLN A 59 -20.18 -69.28 19.78
C GLN A 59 -18.67 -69.08 19.53
N GLU A 60 -18.36 -68.37 18.45
CA GLU A 60 -17.00 -68.11 17.99
C GLU A 60 -16.24 -67.26 19.02
N ARG A 61 -15.14 -67.82 19.52
CA ARG A 61 -14.17 -67.15 20.37
C ARG A 61 -13.03 -66.69 19.47
N MET A 62 -12.91 -65.40 19.21
CA MET A 62 -11.77 -64.89 18.44
C MET A 62 -10.51 -64.87 19.32
N GLY A 63 -9.48 -65.60 18.89
CA GLY A 63 -8.09 -65.34 19.32
C GLY A 63 -7.65 -65.81 20.71
N GLY A 64 -8.32 -66.79 21.33
CA GLY A 64 -7.84 -67.43 22.57
C GLY A 64 -8.13 -66.68 23.87
N GLY A 65 -8.95 -65.63 23.83
CA GLY A 65 -9.50 -64.96 25.02
C GLY A 65 -10.75 -65.67 25.56
N THR A 66 -11.11 -65.37 26.81
CA THR A 66 -12.34 -65.88 27.49
C THR A 66 -13.59 -65.05 27.18
N ILE A 67 -13.44 -63.85 26.62
CA ILE A 67 -14.50 -62.88 26.37
C ILE A 67 -15.05 -63.02 24.94
N ARG A 68 -16.38 -62.90 24.78
CA ARG A 68 -17.09 -63.07 23.50
C ARG A 68 -17.55 -61.72 22.96
N GLY A 69 -17.13 -61.35 21.75
CA GLY A 69 -17.61 -60.15 21.04
C GLY A 69 -16.50 -59.40 20.29
N TRP A 70 -16.88 -58.51 19.38
CA TRP A 70 -15.99 -57.51 18.79
C TRP A 70 -15.86 -56.33 19.75
N PHE A 71 -14.81 -56.32 20.55
CA PHE A 71 -14.47 -55.20 21.43
C PHE A 71 -13.23 -54.47 20.90
N PRO A 72 -13.07 -53.16 21.20
CA PRO A 72 -11.94 -52.36 20.72
C PRO A 72 -10.55 -52.95 21.07
N ASP A 73 -10.41 -53.60 22.21
CA ASP A 73 -9.20 -54.30 22.67
C ASP A 73 -8.90 -55.56 21.83
N VAL A 74 -9.94 -56.33 21.46
CA VAL A 74 -9.81 -57.49 20.57
C VAL A 74 -9.32 -57.07 19.18
N ALA A 75 -9.83 -55.95 18.65
CA ALA A 75 -9.40 -55.39 17.37
C ALA A 75 -7.91 -54.97 17.39
N VAL A 76 -7.46 -54.33 18.47
CA VAL A 76 -6.05 -53.94 18.66
C VAL A 76 -5.14 -55.18 18.71
N VAL A 77 -5.55 -56.24 19.42
CA VAL A 77 -4.78 -57.49 19.51
C VAL A 77 -4.72 -58.21 18.17
N LEU A 78 -5.82 -58.27 17.41
CA LEU A 78 -5.85 -58.84 16.06
C LEU A 78 -4.93 -58.08 15.12
N TRP A 79 -4.98 -56.75 15.15
CA TRP A 79 -4.11 -55.90 14.34
C TRP A 79 -2.63 -56.13 14.67
N ARG A 80 -2.26 -56.17 15.96
CA ARG A 80 -0.89 -56.47 16.39
C ARG A 80 -0.43 -57.86 15.95
N ARG A 81 -1.31 -58.86 15.96
CA ARG A 81 -1.01 -60.23 15.49
C ARG A 81 -0.87 -60.30 13.98
N MET A 82 -1.72 -59.58 13.24
CA MET A 82 -1.63 -59.47 11.77
C MET A 82 -0.29 -58.85 11.35
N LEU A 83 0.13 -57.78 12.02
CA LEU A 83 1.44 -57.17 11.78
C LEU A 83 2.58 -58.06 12.25
N GLY A 84 2.42 -58.77 13.36
CA GLY A 84 3.37 -59.79 13.81
C GLY A 84 3.52 -60.97 12.85
N ALA A 85 2.49 -61.30 12.07
CA ALA A 85 2.52 -62.38 11.08
C ALA A 85 3.45 -62.08 9.90
N LEU A 86 3.78 -60.81 9.65
CA LEU A 86 4.79 -60.42 8.65
C LEU A 86 6.21 -60.89 9.02
N GLY A 87 6.45 -61.20 10.30
CA GLY A 87 7.79 -61.56 10.80
C GLY A 87 8.76 -60.37 10.81
N ASP A 88 10.06 -60.65 10.98
CA ASP A 88 11.08 -59.60 10.89
C ASP A 88 11.42 -59.34 9.42
N VAL A 89 10.90 -58.23 8.87
CA VAL A 89 11.10 -57.83 7.47
C VAL A 89 12.58 -57.69 7.08
N ASN A 90 13.48 -57.50 8.05
CA ASN A 90 14.92 -57.39 7.80
C ASN A 90 15.61 -58.74 7.54
N ARG A 91 14.88 -59.86 7.63
CA ARG A 91 15.38 -61.20 7.27
C ARG A 91 15.12 -61.55 5.80
N LEU A 92 14.50 -60.66 5.03
CA LEU A 92 14.26 -60.87 3.61
C LEU A 92 15.60 -60.90 2.84
N PRO A 93 15.88 -61.96 2.06
CA PRO A 93 17.17 -62.12 1.38
C PRO A 93 17.32 -61.27 0.11
N ASP A 94 16.21 -60.84 -0.50
CA ASP A 94 16.22 -60.00 -1.69
C ASP A 94 16.08 -58.51 -1.31
N PRO A 95 17.11 -57.67 -1.58
CA PRO A 95 17.06 -56.25 -1.29
C PRO A 95 15.95 -55.48 -2.01
N ASN A 96 15.51 -55.93 -3.19
CA ASN A 96 14.45 -55.26 -3.94
C ASN A 96 13.09 -55.49 -3.28
N ILE A 97 12.82 -56.73 -2.84
CA ILE A 97 11.59 -57.06 -2.11
C ILE A 97 11.59 -56.34 -0.76
N HIS A 98 12.74 -56.30 -0.06
CA HIS A 98 12.89 -55.53 1.17
C HIS A 98 12.55 -54.05 0.98
N ALA A 99 13.07 -53.43 -0.08
CA ALA A 99 12.78 -52.04 -0.40
C ALA A 99 11.29 -51.78 -0.70
N GLN A 100 10.64 -52.67 -1.46
CA GLN A 100 9.20 -52.60 -1.74
C GLN A 100 8.38 -52.71 -0.45
N VAL A 101 8.71 -53.65 0.44
CA VAL A 101 8.03 -53.79 1.74
C VAL A 101 8.14 -52.50 2.55
N PHE A 102 9.32 -51.88 2.63
CA PHE A 102 9.48 -50.61 3.34
C PHE A 102 8.74 -49.45 2.68
N GLU A 103 8.60 -49.45 1.35
CA GLU A 103 7.78 -48.48 0.62
C GLU A 103 6.30 -48.63 1.01
N TYR A 104 5.77 -49.86 1.03
CA TYR A 104 4.42 -50.13 1.51
C TYR A 104 4.23 -49.78 2.99
N LEU A 105 5.23 -50.01 3.85
CA LEU A 105 5.14 -49.61 5.27
C LEU A 105 5.04 -48.09 5.43
N VAL A 106 5.73 -47.33 4.57
CA VAL A 106 5.66 -45.87 4.51
C VAL A 106 4.24 -45.40 4.11
N GLU A 107 3.63 -46.03 3.10
CA GLU A 107 2.25 -45.76 2.66
C GLU A 107 1.19 -46.17 3.69
N LEU A 108 1.37 -47.34 4.30
CA LEU A 108 0.51 -47.84 5.37
C LEU A 108 0.54 -46.89 6.56
N TRP A 109 1.73 -46.43 6.96
CA TRP A 109 1.87 -45.45 8.03
C TRP A 109 1.15 -44.14 7.70
N ASP A 110 1.29 -43.61 6.47
CA ASP A 110 0.58 -42.39 6.06
C ASP A 110 -0.93 -42.57 6.14
N THR A 111 -1.43 -43.73 5.70
CA THR A 111 -2.85 -44.05 5.74
C THR A 111 -3.35 -44.07 7.17
N LEU A 112 -2.61 -44.72 8.07
CA LEU A 112 -2.94 -44.76 9.50
C LEU A 112 -2.86 -43.37 10.14
N ALA A 113 -1.86 -42.56 9.80
CA ALA A 113 -1.72 -41.20 10.27
C ALA A 113 -2.86 -40.30 9.77
N LYS A 114 -3.31 -40.46 8.52
CA LYS A 114 -4.48 -39.76 7.96
C LYS A 114 -5.77 -40.18 8.65
N ILE A 115 -5.98 -41.49 8.86
CA ILE A 115 -7.13 -42.01 9.62
C ILE A 115 -7.12 -41.38 11.01
N TYR A 116 -5.98 -41.42 11.70
CA TYR A 116 -5.81 -40.83 13.03
C TYR A 116 -6.13 -39.33 13.05
N ALA A 117 -5.63 -38.60 12.06
CA ALA A 117 -5.93 -37.18 11.91
C ALA A 117 -7.44 -36.96 11.70
N ASN A 118 -8.13 -37.81 10.92
CA ASN A 118 -9.56 -37.67 10.64
C ASN A 118 -10.48 -38.20 11.74
N GLN A 119 -9.97 -38.85 12.79
CA GLN A 119 -10.75 -39.20 13.97
C GLN A 119 -11.12 -37.92 14.74
N GLY A 120 -12.42 -37.65 14.91
CA GLY A 120 -12.90 -36.44 15.60
C GLY A 120 -13.64 -35.45 14.71
N VAL A 121 -13.63 -35.60 13.38
CA VAL A 121 -14.30 -34.63 12.49
C VAL A 121 -15.84 -34.78 12.61
N PRO A 122 -16.58 -33.72 13.00
CA PRO A 122 -18.02 -33.80 13.19
C PRO A 122 -18.76 -33.87 11.84
N GLU A 123 -19.71 -34.79 11.69
CA GLU A 123 -20.67 -34.75 10.57
C GLU A 123 -21.81 -33.73 10.82
N GLU A 124 -22.16 -33.46 12.08
CA GLU A 124 -23.25 -32.54 12.47
C GLU A 124 -22.96 -31.81 13.81
N GLY A 125 -21.96 -30.94 13.85
CA GLY A 125 -21.77 -29.96 14.95
C GLY A 125 -21.37 -30.49 16.33
N ASN A 126 -21.06 -31.79 16.47
CA ASN A 126 -20.62 -32.38 17.74
C ASN A 126 -19.33 -33.19 17.55
N THR A 127 -18.21 -32.70 18.08
CA THR A 127 -16.89 -33.34 18.00
C THR A 127 -16.86 -34.58 18.89
N PRO A 128 -16.74 -35.82 18.35
CA PRO A 128 -16.68 -37.01 19.18
C PRO A 128 -15.38 -37.03 20.01
N PRO A 129 -15.41 -37.59 21.24
CA PRO A 129 -14.23 -37.69 22.09
C PRO A 129 -13.14 -38.55 21.45
N PRO A 130 -11.85 -38.26 21.69
CA PRO A 130 -10.74 -39.00 21.10
C PRO A 130 -10.80 -40.49 21.49
N PRO A 131 -10.46 -41.42 20.58
CA PRO A 131 -10.56 -42.85 20.85
C PRO A 131 -9.60 -43.28 21.97
N THR A 132 -10.12 -44.09 22.91
CA THR A 132 -9.38 -44.58 24.08
C THR A 132 -8.29 -45.60 23.75
N LEU A 133 -8.41 -46.33 22.64
CA LEU A 133 -7.44 -47.32 22.19
C LEU A 133 -6.94 -46.96 20.79
N THR A 134 -5.84 -46.20 20.74
CA THR A 134 -5.14 -45.89 19.48
C THR A 134 -3.93 -46.84 19.33
N PRO A 135 -3.82 -47.62 18.24
CA PRO A 135 -2.62 -48.42 17.99
C PRO A 135 -1.38 -47.53 17.87
N PRO A 136 -0.23 -47.88 18.48
CA PRO A 136 0.95 -47.04 18.44
C PRO A 136 1.50 -46.97 17.01
N LEU A 137 1.48 -45.78 16.40
CA LEU A 137 2.06 -45.55 15.07
C LEU A 137 3.59 -45.73 15.02
N THR A 138 4.22 -45.95 16.18
CA THR A 138 5.64 -46.29 16.34
C THR A 138 5.94 -47.79 16.23
N LEU A 139 4.94 -48.64 15.94
CA LEU A 139 5.11 -50.09 15.89
C LEU A 139 6.23 -50.54 14.94
N PHE A 140 6.42 -49.83 13.81
CA PHE A 140 7.45 -50.19 12.83
C PHE A 140 8.86 -49.68 13.19
N ALA A 141 9.01 -48.84 14.23
CA ALA A 141 10.30 -48.22 14.58
C ALA A 141 11.44 -49.25 14.81
N PRO A 142 11.22 -50.38 15.53
CA PRO A 142 12.27 -51.39 15.68
C PRO A 142 12.72 -52.02 14.37
N TRP A 143 11.81 -52.21 13.40
CA TRP A 143 12.16 -52.71 12.07
C TRP A 143 12.96 -51.66 11.30
N CYS A 144 12.61 -50.38 11.42
CA CYS A 144 13.37 -49.30 10.80
C CYS A 144 14.79 -49.25 11.33
N PHE A 145 15.00 -49.26 12.66
CA PHE A 145 16.35 -49.20 13.24
C PHE A 145 17.22 -50.37 12.79
N LYS A 146 16.69 -51.59 12.82
CA LYS A 146 17.39 -52.79 12.31
C LYS A 146 17.72 -52.70 10.82
N ALA A 147 16.86 -52.06 10.02
CA ALA A 147 17.12 -51.90 8.58
C ALA A 147 18.34 -51.03 8.31
N LEU A 148 18.63 -50.06 9.19
CA LEU A 148 19.78 -49.15 9.04
C LEU A 148 21.12 -49.90 9.17
N ASP A 149 21.15 -50.96 9.97
CA ASP A 149 22.33 -51.80 10.22
C ASP A 149 22.60 -52.84 9.12
N LEU A 150 21.72 -52.97 8.11
CA LEU A 150 21.91 -53.91 7.01
C LEU A 150 23.09 -53.50 6.09
N PRO A 151 23.62 -54.39 5.24
CA PRO A 151 24.64 -54.03 4.25
C PRO A 151 24.15 -53.02 3.21
N ASP A 152 25.08 -52.39 2.47
CA ASP A 152 24.76 -51.35 1.50
C ASP A 152 23.98 -51.85 0.27
N SER A 153 23.93 -53.16 0.03
CA SER A 153 23.01 -53.76 -0.94
C SER A 153 21.54 -53.44 -0.66
N TYR A 154 21.18 -53.12 0.59
CA TYR A 154 19.82 -52.76 1.02
C TYR A 154 19.57 -51.24 1.06
N GLN A 155 20.38 -50.42 0.39
CA GLN A 155 20.30 -48.95 0.46
C GLN A 155 18.89 -48.38 0.20
N ARG A 156 18.14 -48.91 -0.78
CA ARG A 156 16.76 -48.47 -1.06
C ARG A 156 15.82 -48.70 0.12
N GLY A 157 15.94 -49.85 0.79
CA GLY A 157 15.20 -50.15 2.02
C GLY A 157 15.60 -49.24 3.18
N LYS A 158 16.91 -48.97 3.35
CA LYS A 158 17.43 -48.02 4.35
C LYS A 158 16.83 -46.62 4.17
N VAL A 159 16.77 -46.13 2.93
CA VAL A 159 16.21 -44.81 2.60
C VAL A 159 14.73 -44.71 3.03
N ASN A 160 13.92 -45.72 2.73
CA ASN A 160 12.52 -45.76 3.16
C ASN A 160 12.38 -45.92 4.68
N ALA A 161 13.28 -46.68 5.33
CA ALA A 161 13.32 -46.79 6.79
C ALA A 161 13.61 -45.44 7.47
N TYR A 162 14.59 -44.68 6.96
CA TYR A 162 14.87 -43.32 7.42
C TYR A 162 13.67 -42.38 7.25
N ARG A 163 13.02 -42.42 6.08
CA ARG A 163 11.80 -41.65 5.81
C ARG A 163 10.70 -41.96 6.81
N LEU A 164 10.48 -43.24 7.08
CA LEU A 164 9.46 -43.71 8.02
C LEU A 164 9.77 -43.27 9.46
N LEU A 165 11.03 -43.32 9.90
CA LEU A 165 11.46 -42.81 11.21
C LEU A 165 11.19 -41.30 11.34
N CYS A 166 11.50 -40.51 10.32
CA CYS A 166 11.24 -39.07 10.32
C CYS A 166 9.72 -38.79 10.44
N ARG A 167 8.91 -39.51 9.68
CA ARG A 167 7.44 -39.41 9.74
C ARG A 167 6.88 -39.73 11.13
N MET A 168 7.36 -40.81 11.76
CA MET A 168 6.99 -41.15 13.13
C MET A 168 7.37 -40.06 14.14
N ALA A 169 8.55 -39.46 13.97
CA ALA A 169 9.07 -38.42 14.86
C ALA A 169 8.30 -37.09 14.75
N LEU A 170 7.86 -36.73 13.55
CA LEU A 170 7.19 -35.46 13.26
C LEU A 170 5.65 -35.54 13.22
N GLY A 171 5.09 -36.73 13.40
CA GLY A 171 3.64 -36.99 13.39
C GLY A 171 2.87 -36.26 14.51
N ALA A 172 1.55 -36.12 14.30
CA ALA A 172 0.67 -35.30 15.12
C ALA A 172 0.48 -35.82 16.57
N GLY A 173 1.06 -35.08 17.52
CA GLY A 173 0.38 -34.61 18.73
C GLY A 173 0.18 -35.55 19.93
N THR A 174 0.03 -36.86 19.79
CA THR A 174 -0.55 -37.65 20.88
C THR A 174 0.30 -38.76 21.47
N TRP A 175 1.45 -39.08 20.89
CA TRP A 175 2.40 -40.04 21.48
C TRP A 175 3.73 -39.38 21.86
N SER A 176 4.07 -39.46 23.14
CA SER A 176 5.41 -39.12 23.62
C SER A 176 6.39 -40.24 23.24
N LEU A 177 7.44 -39.91 22.49
CA LEU A 177 8.55 -40.83 22.26
C LEU A 177 9.30 -41.03 23.58
N SER A 178 9.49 -42.29 23.99
CA SER A 178 10.31 -42.57 25.18
C SER A 178 11.76 -42.10 24.97
N SER A 179 12.47 -41.78 26.03
CA SER A 179 13.90 -41.40 25.99
C SER A 179 14.78 -42.39 25.21
N GLY A 180 14.54 -43.70 25.35
CA GLY A 180 15.27 -44.73 24.61
C GLY A 180 15.06 -44.64 23.09
N HIS A 181 13.82 -44.44 22.64
CA HIS A 181 13.50 -44.23 21.22
C HIS A 181 14.14 -42.95 20.68
N LEU A 182 14.12 -41.85 21.44
CA LEU A 182 14.76 -40.59 21.04
C LEU A 182 16.28 -40.76 20.88
N ALA A 183 16.95 -41.46 21.80
CA ALA A 183 18.39 -41.72 21.69
C ALA A 183 18.75 -42.50 20.42
N HIS A 184 17.99 -43.55 20.08
CA HIS A 184 18.19 -44.31 18.85
C HIS A 184 17.87 -43.47 17.61
N LEU A 185 16.84 -42.63 17.67
CA LEU A 185 16.48 -41.71 16.59
C LEU A 185 17.61 -40.71 16.33
N TYR A 186 18.09 -39.99 17.34
CA TYR A 186 19.17 -39.01 17.17
C TYR A 186 20.45 -39.64 16.66
N ARG A 187 20.82 -40.83 17.17
CA ARG A 187 21.95 -41.59 16.64
C ARG A 187 21.75 -41.94 15.16
N ALA A 188 20.58 -42.47 14.79
CA ALA A 188 20.28 -42.82 13.41
C ALA A 188 20.33 -41.58 12.49
N LEU A 189 19.72 -40.47 12.89
CA LEU A 189 19.72 -39.22 12.12
C LEU A 189 21.12 -38.66 11.96
N HIS A 190 21.93 -38.63 13.02
CA HIS A 190 23.32 -38.19 12.98
C HIS A 190 24.16 -39.07 12.03
N THR A 191 24.10 -40.40 12.17
CA THR A 191 24.81 -41.33 11.28
C THR A 191 24.36 -41.19 9.82
N GLY A 192 23.08 -40.90 9.58
CA GLY A 192 22.54 -40.67 8.24
C GLY A 192 22.94 -39.33 7.63
N LEU A 193 22.97 -38.24 8.43
CA LEU A 193 23.33 -36.88 7.98
C LEU A 193 24.84 -36.71 7.80
N ALA A 194 25.66 -37.29 8.68
CA ALA A 194 27.12 -37.32 8.59
C ALA A 194 27.65 -38.47 7.70
N GLY A 195 26.74 -39.26 7.11
CA GLY A 195 27.07 -40.44 6.33
C GLY A 195 27.56 -40.11 4.90
N PRO A 196 28.24 -41.07 4.22
CA PRO A 196 28.82 -40.85 2.90
C PRO A 196 27.80 -40.89 1.74
N HIS A 197 26.56 -41.31 2.00
CA HIS A 197 25.55 -41.53 0.95
C HIS A 197 24.62 -40.33 0.77
N PRO A 198 24.76 -39.53 -0.31
CA PRO A 198 23.98 -38.31 -0.51
C PRO A 198 22.47 -38.56 -0.57
N VAL A 199 22.03 -39.69 -1.13
CA VAL A 199 20.61 -40.06 -1.22
C VAL A 199 19.93 -40.15 0.16
N ILE A 200 20.67 -40.62 1.18
CA ILE A 200 20.17 -40.69 2.55
C ILE A 200 20.04 -39.28 3.13
N VAL A 201 21.09 -38.45 2.99
CA VAL A 201 21.09 -37.04 3.41
C VAL A 201 19.93 -36.28 2.76
N TYR A 202 19.73 -36.45 1.45
CA TYR A 202 18.65 -35.80 0.71
C TYR A 202 17.27 -36.23 1.24
N THR A 203 17.10 -37.53 1.51
CA THR A 203 15.86 -38.05 2.08
C THR A 203 15.60 -37.52 3.48
N LEU A 204 16.64 -37.42 4.31
CA LEU A 204 16.55 -36.90 5.67
C LEU A 204 16.19 -35.42 5.68
N LEU A 205 16.90 -34.56 4.94
CA LEU A 205 16.58 -33.14 4.88
C LEU A 205 15.16 -32.89 4.33
N LYS A 206 14.74 -33.65 3.31
CA LYS A 206 13.37 -33.56 2.76
C LYS A 206 12.31 -34.03 3.76
N SER A 207 12.59 -35.07 4.55
CA SER A 207 11.63 -35.66 5.48
C SER A 207 11.57 -34.92 6.82
N LEU A 208 12.69 -34.36 7.28
CA LEU A 208 12.77 -33.57 8.51
C LEU A 208 12.22 -32.16 8.27
N GLY A 209 12.74 -31.49 7.23
CA GLY A 209 12.48 -30.09 6.95
C GLY A 209 12.72 -29.16 8.16
N PRO A 210 12.28 -27.91 8.09
CA PRO A 210 12.24 -27.01 9.25
C PRO A 210 11.27 -27.49 10.34
N ARG A 211 10.31 -28.36 10.01
CA ARG A 211 9.31 -28.92 10.95
C ARG A 211 9.96 -29.69 12.12
N PHE A 212 11.14 -30.27 11.91
CA PHE A 212 11.91 -30.88 13.00
C PHE A 212 12.27 -29.87 14.11
N LEU A 213 12.66 -28.65 13.74
CA LEU A 213 13.06 -27.60 14.69
C LEU A 213 11.84 -27.05 15.44
N SER A 214 10.70 -26.89 14.77
CA SER A 214 9.48 -26.39 15.41
C SER A 214 8.81 -27.43 16.31
N ARG A 215 9.05 -28.73 16.10
CA ARG A 215 8.55 -29.78 16.99
C ARG A 215 9.21 -29.77 18.37
N GLN A 216 10.43 -29.21 18.48
CA GLN A 216 11.20 -29.10 19.72
C GLN A 216 11.25 -30.41 20.54
N LEU A 217 11.53 -31.54 19.86
CA LEU A 217 11.69 -32.83 20.53
C LEU A 217 12.81 -32.75 21.59
N PRO A 218 12.70 -33.42 22.74
CA PRO A 218 13.72 -33.36 23.79
C PRO A 218 15.11 -33.75 23.24
N GLY A 219 16.06 -32.81 23.26
CA GLY A 219 17.41 -33.02 22.71
C GLY A 219 17.58 -32.65 21.23
N TYR A 220 16.61 -31.97 20.58
CA TYR A 220 16.69 -31.59 19.17
C TYR A 220 17.93 -30.73 18.83
N SER A 221 18.45 -29.97 19.79
CA SER A 221 19.65 -29.15 19.63
C SER A 221 20.90 -29.97 19.28
N LEU A 222 20.90 -31.28 19.59
CA LEU A 222 22.00 -32.18 19.27
C LEU A 222 22.30 -32.25 17.76
N LEU A 223 21.28 -32.10 16.91
CA LEU A 223 21.43 -32.20 15.45
C LEU A 223 21.63 -30.86 14.74
N LEU A 224 21.78 -29.74 15.46
CA LEU A 224 21.89 -28.42 14.80
C LEU A 224 23.08 -28.34 13.84
N LEU A 225 24.27 -28.76 14.26
CA LEU A 225 25.44 -28.77 13.37
C LEU A 225 25.31 -29.78 12.23
N ASP A 226 24.69 -30.94 12.47
CA ASP A 226 24.40 -31.91 11.42
C ASP A 226 23.50 -31.31 10.34
N LEU A 227 22.43 -30.62 10.74
CA LEU A 227 21.50 -29.97 9.81
C LEU A 227 22.16 -28.82 9.06
N ILE A 228 22.99 -27.99 9.72
CA ILE A 228 23.74 -26.91 9.07
C ILE A 228 24.72 -27.48 8.04
N SER A 229 25.53 -28.46 8.46
CA SER A 229 26.53 -29.10 7.61
C SER A 229 25.90 -29.80 6.40
N ALA A 230 24.86 -30.60 6.62
CA ALA A 230 24.14 -31.30 5.55
C ALA A 230 23.45 -30.32 4.60
N SER A 231 22.83 -29.25 5.11
CA SER A 231 22.20 -28.23 4.26
C SER A 231 23.24 -27.51 3.39
N ASN A 232 24.41 -27.18 3.93
CA ASN A 232 25.50 -26.60 3.16
C ASN A 232 25.99 -27.54 2.06
N ALA A 233 26.19 -28.82 2.39
CA ALA A 233 26.59 -29.83 1.40
C ALA A 233 25.56 -29.99 0.27
N VAL A 234 24.25 -29.90 0.57
CA VAL A 234 23.19 -29.93 -0.45
C VAL A 234 23.21 -28.68 -1.33
N LEU A 235 23.40 -27.50 -0.76
CA LEU A 235 23.47 -26.25 -1.52
C LEU A 235 24.75 -26.17 -2.38
N GLU A 236 25.83 -26.85 -2.00
CA GLU A 236 27.08 -26.92 -2.76
C GLU A 236 27.11 -28.10 -3.75
N SER A 237 26.14 -29.00 -3.69
CA SER A 237 26.04 -30.16 -4.57
C SER A 237 25.87 -29.74 -6.04
N SER A 238 26.51 -30.50 -6.94
CA SER A 238 26.34 -30.39 -8.38
C SER A 238 25.04 -31.03 -8.88
N ASP A 239 24.36 -31.83 -8.06
CA ASP A 239 23.05 -32.40 -8.39
C ASP A 239 21.96 -31.34 -8.22
N LEU A 240 21.39 -30.92 -9.35
CA LEU A 240 20.35 -29.90 -9.41
C LEU A 240 18.92 -30.48 -9.44
N GLN A 241 18.77 -31.79 -9.69
CA GLN A 241 17.46 -32.40 -9.92
C GLN A 241 16.91 -33.09 -8.67
N THR A 242 17.76 -33.80 -7.92
CA THR A 242 17.29 -34.61 -6.78
C THR A 242 17.61 -33.99 -5.42
N ALA A 243 18.57 -33.09 -5.37
CA ALA A 243 19.00 -32.42 -4.14
C ALA A 243 17.86 -31.53 -3.56
N PRO A 244 17.53 -31.64 -2.26
CA PRO A 244 16.45 -30.88 -1.61
C PRO A 244 16.90 -29.46 -1.24
N ARG A 245 17.22 -28.65 -2.25
CA ARG A 245 17.84 -27.32 -2.09
C ARG A 245 16.90 -26.33 -1.41
N LEU A 246 15.60 -26.43 -1.68
CA LEU A 246 14.56 -25.62 -1.03
C LEU A 246 14.49 -25.93 0.47
N GLU A 247 14.43 -27.21 0.83
CA GLU A 247 14.39 -27.63 2.23
C GLU A 247 15.68 -27.26 2.97
N ALA A 248 16.84 -27.40 2.33
CA ALA A 248 18.12 -26.96 2.90
C ALA A 248 18.13 -25.46 3.21
N ALA A 249 17.71 -24.59 2.27
CA ALA A 249 17.60 -23.16 2.51
C ALA A 249 16.58 -22.82 3.62
N SER A 250 15.45 -23.53 3.65
CA SER A 250 14.39 -23.36 4.66
C SER A 250 14.83 -23.76 6.07
N ILE A 251 15.59 -24.86 6.19
CA ILE A 251 16.19 -25.31 7.45
C ILE A 251 17.16 -24.25 7.96
N LEU A 252 18.09 -23.79 7.11
CA LEU A 252 19.05 -22.73 7.49
C LEU A 252 18.33 -21.44 7.93
N GLY A 253 17.30 -21.01 7.21
CA GLY A 253 16.48 -19.87 7.60
C GLY A 253 15.79 -20.05 8.95
N SER A 254 15.33 -21.27 9.26
CA SER A 254 14.67 -21.57 10.54
C SER A 254 15.66 -21.68 11.70
N VAL A 255 16.88 -22.18 11.46
CA VAL A 255 17.98 -22.16 12.45
C VAL A 255 18.37 -20.73 12.80
N LEU A 256 18.36 -19.82 11.82
CA LEU A 256 18.73 -18.42 12.02
C LEU A 256 17.80 -17.69 13.01
N SER A 257 16.53 -18.11 13.10
CA SER A 257 15.52 -17.58 14.02
C SER A 257 15.58 -18.17 15.43
N LEU A 258 16.48 -19.12 15.71
CA LEU A 258 16.57 -19.75 17.03
C LEU A 258 17.23 -18.82 18.06
N PRO A 259 16.77 -18.82 19.33
CA PRO A 259 17.37 -18.02 20.39
C PRO A 259 18.86 -18.31 20.59
N TYR A 260 19.62 -17.30 21.02
CA TYR A 260 21.06 -17.42 21.25
C TYR A 260 21.43 -18.57 22.19
N MET A 261 20.63 -18.84 23.23
CA MET A 261 20.89 -19.95 24.15
C MET A 261 20.84 -21.32 23.46
N VAL A 262 19.90 -21.51 22.53
CA VAL A 262 19.76 -22.76 21.78
C VAL A 262 20.95 -22.96 20.84
N SER A 263 21.47 -21.87 20.28
CA SER A 263 22.68 -21.91 19.44
C SER A 263 23.98 -22.06 20.23
N GLN A 264 23.96 -22.07 21.57
CA GLN A 264 25.12 -22.44 22.42
C GLN A 264 24.98 -23.84 23.04
N ALA A 265 23.92 -24.59 22.67
CA ALA A 265 23.72 -25.93 23.18
C ALA A 265 24.76 -26.91 22.59
N PRO A 266 25.12 -27.98 23.34
CA PRO A 266 25.95 -29.05 22.80
C PRO A 266 25.28 -29.70 21.58
N SER A 267 26.05 -29.88 20.50
CA SER A 267 25.62 -30.54 19.28
C SER A 267 26.60 -31.65 18.89
N LEU A 268 26.12 -32.63 18.13
CA LEU A 268 26.96 -33.70 17.63
C LEU A 268 27.94 -33.18 16.58
N ASP A 269 29.11 -33.80 16.48
CA ASP A 269 30.16 -33.43 15.53
C ASP A 269 29.83 -33.94 14.11
N PRO A 270 29.42 -33.08 13.16
CA PRO A 270 28.99 -33.54 11.83
C PRO A 270 30.15 -34.07 10.97
N ARG A 271 31.41 -33.94 11.41
CA ARG A 271 32.60 -34.38 10.67
C ARG A 271 32.83 -35.88 10.76
N SER A 272 32.17 -36.55 11.69
CA SER A 272 32.31 -38.00 11.91
C SER A 272 30.95 -38.61 12.22
N PRO A 273 30.66 -39.83 11.76
CA PRO A 273 29.48 -40.58 12.21
C PRO A 273 29.60 -41.11 13.65
N SER A 274 30.75 -40.87 14.31
CA SER A 274 30.96 -41.20 15.72
C SER A 274 30.36 -40.14 16.64
N LEU A 275 29.86 -40.57 17.80
CA LEU A 275 29.20 -39.69 18.76
C LEU A 275 30.22 -38.82 19.51
N GLY A 276 30.65 -37.74 18.86
CA GLY A 276 31.39 -36.62 19.46
C GLY A 276 30.47 -35.43 19.69
N VAL A 277 30.77 -34.58 20.69
CA VAL A 277 29.99 -33.38 20.99
C VAL A 277 30.88 -32.14 20.81
N LEU A 278 30.35 -31.14 20.10
CA LEU A 278 30.92 -29.82 19.92
C LEU A 278 30.00 -28.75 20.49
N ASN A 279 30.55 -27.58 20.78
CA ASN A 279 29.76 -26.40 21.08
C ASN A 279 29.51 -25.60 19.79
N CYS A 280 28.29 -25.09 19.63
CA CYS A 280 27.82 -24.31 18.47
C CYS A 280 28.24 -22.83 18.49
N ALA A 281 29.41 -22.50 19.03
CA ALA A 281 29.88 -21.11 19.05
C ALA A 281 29.99 -20.55 17.61
N GLY A 282 29.31 -19.44 17.32
CA GLY A 282 29.31 -18.82 15.98
C GLY A 282 28.39 -19.48 14.93
N ALA A 283 27.49 -20.39 15.33
CA ALA A 283 26.55 -21.01 14.39
C ALA A 283 25.70 -20.01 13.59
N LYS A 284 25.31 -18.89 14.23
CA LYS A 284 24.56 -17.80 13.59
C LYS A 284 25.32 -17.20 12.40
N ASP A 285 26.61 -16.87 12.58
CA ASP A 285 27.45 -16.30 11.52
C ASP A 285 27.66 -17.29 10.37
N LEU A 286 27.85 -18.57 10.68
CA LEU A 286 27.96 -19.63 9.68
C LEU A 286 26.68 -19.74 8.84
N VAL A 287 25.52 -19.73 9.47
CA VAL A 287 24.21 -19.79 8.79
C VAL A 287 23.98 -18.54 7.92
N ILE A 288 24.31 -17.35 8.43
CA ILE A 288 24.23 -16.10 7.66
C ILE A 288 25.14 -16.17 6.43
N ALA A 289 26.39 -16.61 6.59
CA ALA A 289 27.34 -16.75 5.48
C ALA A 289 26.83 -17.74 4.41
N SER A 290 26.25 -18.86 4.84
CA SER A 290 25.63 -19.84 3.94
C SER A 290 24.42 -19.29 3.20
N LEU A 291 23.53 -18.56 3.87
CA LEU A 291 22.36 -17.94 3.25
C LEU A 291 22.75 -16.81 2.29
N LEU A 292 23.75 -15.98 2.63
CA LEU A 292 24.31 -14.97 1.73
C LEU A 292 24.91 -15.63 0.47
N ARG A 293 25.64 -16.74 0.63
CA ARG A 293 26.18 -17.52 -0.50
C ARG A 293 25.06 -18.10 -1.36
N CYS A 294 24.03 -18.68 -0.74
CA CYS A 294 22.86 -19.24 -1.42
C CYS A 294 22.14 -18.15 -2.23
N ALA A 295 21.81 -17.01 -1.61
CA ALA A 295 21.13 -15.91 -2.28
C ALA A 295 21.91 -15.35 -3.50
N LYS A 296 23.25 -15.38 -3.47
CA LYS A 296 24.12 -14.98 -4.59
C LYS A 296 24.23 -16.02 -5.71
N ARG A 297 24.42 -17.29 -5.36
CA ARG A 297 24.92 -18.33 -6.30
C ARG A 297 23.88 -19.39 -6.68
N GLU A 298 22.79 -19.52 -5.92
CA GLU A 298 21.84 -20.63 -6.04
C GLU A 298 21.09 -20.65 -7.37
N VAL A 299 21.10 -21.76 -8.11
CA VAL A 299 20.51 -21.81 -9.46
C VAL A 299 19.05 -22.24 -9.49
N SER A 300 18.49 -22.71 -8.35
CA SER A 300 17.05 -22.91 -8.14
C SER A 300 16.39 -21.60 -7.73
N GLY A 301 15.32 -21.22 -8.44
CA GLY A 301 14.59 -19.99 -8.17
C GLY A 301 13.88 -20.02 -6.81
N THR A 302 13.28 -21.16 -6.44
CA THR A 302 12.58 -21.30 -5.15
C THR A 302 13.55 -21.31 -3.96
N ALA A 303 14.68 -22.02 -4.05
CA ALA A 303 15.69 -22.05 -2.99
C ALA A 303 16.34 -20.67 -2.80
N ARG A 304 16.68 -19.97 -3.90
CA ARG A 304 17.22 -18.61 -3.83
C ARG A 304 16.22 -17.62 -3.21
N SER A 305 14.95 -17.69 -3.62
CA SER A 305 13.90 -16.81 -3.07
C SER A 305 13.68 -17.07 -1.57
N THR A 306 13.77 -18.33 -1.14
CA THR A 306 13.69 -18.71 0.28
C THR A 306 14.88 -18.18 1.07
N ALA A 307 16.11 -18.26 0.52
CA ALA A 307 17.29 -17.70 1.16
C ALA A 307 17.21 -16.16 1.30
N LEU A 308 16.73 -15.46 0.26
CA LEU A 308 16.47 -14.01 0.33
C LEU A 308 15.43 -13.68 1.41
N SER A 309 14.34 -14.45 1.46
CA SER A 309 13.28 -14.29 2.45
C SER A 309 13.78 -14.51 3.88
N ALA A 310 14.62 -15.54 4.09
CA ALA A 310 15.26 -15.81 5.38
C ALA A 310 16.20 -14.67 5.81
N LEU A 311 16.99 -14.11 4.89
CA LEU A 311 17.85 -12.95 5.16
C LEU A 311 17.04 -11.69 5.50
N ALA A 312 15.91 -11.47 4.83
CA ALA A 312 15.01 -10.37 5.12
C ALA A 312 14.30 -10.54 6.47
N ALA A 313 13.82 -11.74 6.80
CA ALA A 313 13.23 -12.04 8.11
C ALA A 313 14.24 -11.85 9.25
N PHE A 314 15.49 -12.26 9.02
CA PHE A 314 16.61 -11.97 9.91
C PHE A 314 16.84 -10.46 10.07
N ALA A 315 16.98 -9.72 8.97
CA ALA A 315 17.18 -8.26 9.03
C ALA A 315 16.02 -7.54 9.74
N TYR A 316 14.78 -7.95 9.48
CA TYR A 316 13.58 -7.43 10.14
C TYR A 316 13.63 -7.65 11.66
N THR A 317 14.00 -8.87 12.08
CA THR A 317 14.13 -9.24 13.49
C THR A 317 15.24 -8.46 14.20
N GLU A 318 16.40 -8.31 13.57
CA GLU A 318 17.53 -7.55 14.11
C GLU A 318 17.23 -6.05 14.22
N LEU A 319 16.55 -5.48 13.22
CA LEU A 319 16.12 -4.07 13.22
C LEU A 319 14.99 -3.79 14.20
N SER A 320 14.23 -4.80 14.60
CA SER A 320 13.26 -4.72 15.71
C SER A 320 13.93 -4.68 17.09
N GLY A 321 15.22 -5.01 17.18
CA GLY A 321 16.02 -4.95 18.40
C GLY A 321 16.83 -3.65 18.56
N SER A 322 17.51 -3.50 19.70
CA SER A 322 18.29 -2.30 20.00
C SER A 322 19.71 -2.29 19.41
N SER A 323 20.27 -3.47 19.15
CA SER A 323 21.64 -3.66 18.66
C SER A 323 21.64 -4.65 17.49
N PRO A 324 21.41 -4.17 16.25
CA PRO A 324 21.34 -5.04 15.10
C PRO A 324 22.70 -5.66 14.76
N HIS A 325 22.69 -6.92 14.31
CA HIS A 325 23.87 -7.60 13.81
C HIS A 325 24.53 -6.85 12.63
N PRO A 326 25.88 -6.81 12.52
CA PRO A 326 26.56 -6.12 11.42
C PRO A 326 26.22 -6.68 10.02
N SER A 327 25.90 -7.97 9.92
CA SER A 327 25.52 -8.62 8.65
C SER A 327 24.17 -8.16 8.08
N VAL A 328 23.40 -7.33 8.80
CA VAL A 328 22.18 -6.70 8.27
C VAL A 328 22.50 -5.91 7.00
N GLU A 329 23.61 -5.17 6.95
CA GLU A 329 24.00 -4.43 5.73
C GLU A 329 24.26 -5.38 4.56
N SER A 330 24.94 -6.51 4.79
CA SER A 330 25.17 -7.52 3.75
C SER A 330 23.89 -8.18 3.25
N ALA A 331 22.91 -8.39 4.14
CA ALA A 331 21.60 -8.90 3.75
C ALA A 331 20.87 -7.91 2.83
N PHE A 332 20.90 -6.61 3.14
CA PHE A 332 20.36 -5.56 2.27
C PHE A 332 21.06 -5.51 0.92
N ASP A 333 22.39 -5.57 0.89
CA ASP A 333 23.16 -5.54 -0.37
C ASP A 333 22.72 -6.66 -1.32
N VAL A 334 22.54 -7.88 -0.80
CA VAL A 334 22.09 -9.04 -1.59
C VAL A 334 20.64 -8.88 -2.06
N ILE A 335 19.74 -8.37 -1.22
CA ILE A 335 18.33 -8.10 -1.60
C ILE A 335 18.27 -7.03 -2.71
N LEU A 336 19.08 -5.97 -2.60
CA LEU A 336 19.14 -4.91 -3.62
C LEU A 336 19.75 -5.41 -4.94
N LEU A 337 20.76 -6.28 -4.89
CA LEU A 337 21.30 -6.93 -6.09
C LEU A 337 20.26 -7.84 -6.77
N ALA A 338 19.37 -8.47 -6.00
CA ALA A 338 18.29 -9.31 -6.53
C ALA A 338 17.29 -8.53 -7.42
N LEU A 339 17.22 -7.20 -7.32
CA LEU A 339 16.42 -6.36 -8.22
C LEU A 339 16.91 -6.39 -9.67
N ARG A 340 18.21 -6.68 -9.89
CA ARG A 340 18.85 -6.74 -11.22
C ARG A 340 18.73 -8.11 -11.88
N PHE A 341 18.01 -9.03 -11.25
CA PHE A 341 17.95 -10.42 -11.69
C PHE A 341 17.11 -10.59 -12.96
N LYS A 342 17.57 -11.43 -13.89
CA LYS A 342 16.89 -11.64 -15.18
C LYS A 342 15.49 -12.22 -15.03
N GLN A 343 15.30 -13.11 -14.05
CA GLN A 343 14.00 -13.70 -13.76
C GLN A 343 13.14 -12.73 -12.93
N ARG A 344 12.10 -12.16 -13.55
CA ARG A 344 11.22 -11.15 -12.91
C ARG A 344 10.59 -11.60 -11.59
N ALA A 345 10.34 -12.90 -11.42
CA ALA A 345 9.78 -13.46 -10.18
C ALA A 345 10.65 -13.17 -8.94
N VAL A 346 11.98 -13.27 -9.07
CA VAL A 346 12.90 -12.94 -7.96
C VAL A 346 12.91 -11.44 -7.70
N GLY A 347 12.79 -10.62 -8.74
CA GLY A 347 12.63 -9.17 -8.60
C GLY A 347 11.37 -8.77 -7.83
N PHE A 348 10.25 -9.46 -8.05
CA PHE A 348 9.03 -9.27 -7.24
C PHE A 348 9.24 -9.64 -5.78
N VAL A 349 9.86 -10.78 -5.50
CA VAL A 349 10.21 -11.17 -4.12
C VAL A 349 11.08 -10.09 -3.50
N ALA A 350 12.14 -9.64 -4.16
CA ALA A 350 13.00 -8.58 -3.65
C ALA A 350 12.24 -7.28 -3.33
N CYS A 351 11.28 -6.87 -4.17
CA CYS A 351 10.41 -5.73 -3.86
C CYS A 351 9.55 -5.99 -2.62
N ASP A 352 8.93 -7.17 -2.50
CA ASP A 352 8.12 -7.55 -1.33
C ASP A 352 8.96 -7.54 -0.03
N LEU A 353 10.23 -7.98 -0.09
CA LEU A 353 11.17 -7.93 1.03
C LEU A 353 11.53 -6.49 1.40
N LEU A 354 11.75 -5.62 0.42
CA LEU A 354 12.03 -4.20 0.65
C LEU A 354 10.82 -3.46 1.23
N PHE A 355 9.59 -3.83 0.83
CA PHE A 355 8.37 -3.31 1.45
C PHE A 355 8.29 -3.69 2.93
N ALA A 356 8.62 -4.94 3.28
CA ALA A 356 8.65 -5.36 4.68
C ALA A 356 9.70 -4.57 5.48
N LEU A 357 10.92 -4.48 4.95
CA LEU A 357 12.03 -3.81 5.63
C LEU A 357 11.84 -2.29 5.78
N ALA A 358 10.97 -1.66 4.97
CA ALA A 358 10.62 -0.25 5.09
C ALA A 358 9.91 0.09 6.43
N ASP A 359 9.34 -0.89 7.13
CA ASP A 359 8.77 -0.71 8.48
C ASP A 359 9.80 -0.21 9.50
N HIS A 360 11.07 -0.56 9.30
CA HIS A 360 12.18 -0.20 10.19
C HIS A 360 13.11 0.86 9.60
N SER A 361 12.63 1.66 8.64
CA SER A 361 13.42 2.72 8.01
C SER A 361 14.06 3.67 9.03
N SER A 362 13.38 3.89 10.17
CA SER A 362 13.86 4.78 11.23
C SER A 362 15.12 4.28 11.94
N CYS A 363 15.11 3.01 12.35
CA CYS A 363 16.28 2.34 12.92
C CYS A 363 17.41 2.27 11.88
N LEU A 364 17.07 1.95 10.63
CA LEU A 364 18.00 1.75 9.54
C LEU A 364 18.86 2.98 9.24
N PHE A 365 18.28 4.19 9.14
CA PHE A 365 19.08 5.39 8.89
C PHE A 365 20.04 5.71 10.04
N SER A 366 19.67 5.37 11.28
CA SER A 366 20.47 5.69 12.46
C SER A 366 21.66 4.74 12.64
N LYS A 367 21.49 3.47 12.29
CA LYS A 367 22.50 2.41 12.48
C LYS A 367 23.31 2.12 11.22
N PHE A 368 22.73 2.32 10.04
CA PHE A 368 23.34 1.98 8.75
C PHE A 368 23.19 3.12 7.72
N PRO A 369 23.98 4.21 7.83
CA PRO A 369 23.80 5.42 7.03
C PRO A 369 24.07 5.24 5.52
N SER A 370 24.74 4.15 5.12
CA SER A 370 25.00 3.80 3.72
C SER A 370 23.75 3.29 2.98
N ILE A 371 22.84 2.61 3.69
CA ILE A 371 21.74 1.84 3.09
C ILE A 371 20.73 2.74 2.37
N PRO A 372 20.26 3.88 2.90
CA PRO A 372 19.27 4.72 2.20
C PRO A 372 19.70 5.10 0.78
N ARG A 373 20.97 5.49 0.62
CA ARG A 373 21.54 5.82 -0.69
C ARG A 373 21.62 4.60 -1.61
N LYS A 374 22.01 3.44 -1.08
CA LYS A 374 22.04 2.17 -1.83
C LYS A 374 20.63 1.78 -2.31
N VAL A 375 19.62 1.90 -1.46
CA VAL A 375 18.21 1.60 -1.79
C VAL A 375 17.72 2.47 -2.94
N VAL A 376 17.86 3.80 -2.83
CA VAL A 376 17.41 4.74 -3.88
C VAL A 376 18.13 4.45 -5.19
N LYS A 377 19.47 4.36 -5.18
CA LYS A 377 20.25 4.12 -6.40
C LYS A 377 19.96 2.76 -7.02
N ALA A 378 19.78 1.70 -6.23
CA ALA A 378 19.51 0.36 -6.74
C ALA A 378 18.12 0.28 -7.38
N LEU A 379 17.09 0.82 -6.73
CA LEU A 379 15.72 0.87 -7.27
C LEU A 379 15.65 1.76 -8.52
N ALA A 380 16.23 2.96 -8.47
CA ALA A 380 16.26 3.89 -9.59
C ALA A 380 17.01 3.30 -10.80
N ASN A 381 18.15 2.65 -10.59
CA ASN A 381 18.89 1.98 -11.65
C ASN A 381 18.15 0.76 -12.21
N ALA A 382 17.55 -0.09 -11.35
CA ALA A 382 16.76 -1.24 -11.81
C ALA A 382 15.56 -0.79 -12.65
N LEU A 383 14.88 0.28 -12.22
CA LEU A 383 13.76 0.87 -12.94
C LEU A 383 14.21 1.50 -14.28
N GLY A 384 15.29 2.29 -14.27
CA GLY A 384 15.86 2.93 -15.46
C GLY A 384 16.42 1.94 -16.50
N CYS A 385 17.01 0.82 -16.07
CA CYS A 385 17.49 -0.24 -16.96
C CYS A 385 16.36 -1.01 -17.64
N LEU A 386 15.25 -1.25 -16.93
CA LEU A 386 14.12 -1.99 -17.48
C LEU A 386 13.25 -1.14 -18.41
N GLY A 387 13.08 0.16 -18.08
CA GLY A 387 12.29 1.12 -18.83
C GLY A 387 10.94 0.58 -19.32
N THR A 388 10.59 0.86 -20.57
CA THR A 388 9.33 0.42 -21.19
C THR A 388 9.21 -1.11 -21.33
N ASN A 389 10.33 -1.85 -21.23
CA ASN A 389 10.39 -3.32 -21.30
C ASN A 389 10.24 -4.00 -19.93
N SER A 390 9.96 -3.24 -18.87
CA SER A 390 9.84 -3.73 -17.49
C SER A 390 8.69 -4.71 -17.26
N GLY A 391 7.66 -4.69 -18.09
CA GLY A 391 6.44 -5.48 -17.89
C GLY A 391 5.79 -5.18 -16.52
N PRO A 392 5.20 -6.16 -15.83
CA PRO A 392 4.50 -5.92 -14.55
C PRO A 392 5.44 -5.56 -13.39
N LEU A 393 6.75 -5.73 -13.53
CA LEU A 393 7.71 -5.42 -12.47
C LEU A 393 8.00 -3.91 -12.37
N GLY A 394 7.95 -3.18 -13.48
CA GLY A 394 8.23 -1.74 -13.52
C GLY A 394 7.36 -0.90 -12.58
N PRO A 395 6.02 -1.01 -12.66
CA PRO A 395 5.13 -0.32 -11.73
C PRO A 395 5.40 -0.63 -10.26
N VAL A 396 5.71 -1.90 -9.93
CA VAL A 396 6.03 -2.30 -8.56
C VAL A 396 7.33 -1.65 -8.09
N LEU A 397 8.37 -1.59 -8.94
CA LEU A 397 9.62 -0.88 -8.63
C LEU A 397 9.38 0.63 -8.42
N ALA A 398 8.56 1.27 -9.25
CA ALA A 398 8.23 2.68 -9.10
C ALA A 398 7.51 2.97 -7.77
N ILE A 399 6.54 2.14 -7.40
CA ILE A 399 5.83 2.26 -6.10
C ILE A 399 6.78 1.96 -4.95
N THR A 400 7.67 0.97 -5.08
CA THR A 400 8.67 0.66 -4.03
C THR A 400 9.61 1.85 -3.82
N LEU A 401 10.07 2.49 -4.90
CA LEU A 401 10.88 3.71 -4.82
C LEU A 401 10.13 4.86 -4.13
N GLY A 402 8.86 5.05 -4.47
CA GLY A 402 7.97 6.02 -3.83
C GLY A 402 7.79 5.76 -2.33
N GLU A 403 7.55 4.51 -1.93
CA GLU A 403 7.36 4.12 -0.52
C GLU A 403 8.60 4.45 0.31
N TRP A 404 9.79 4.14 -0.19
CA TRP A 404 11.04 4.49 0.50
C TRP A 404 11.27 6.00 0.54
N ALA A 405 10.99 6.72 -0.55
CA ALA A 405 11.11 8.18 -0.58
C ALA A 405 10.22 8.86 0.47
N MET A 406 8.99 8.37 0.66
CA MET A 406 8.06 8.88 1.68
C MET A 406 8.49 8.59 3.12
N ARG A 407 9.36 7.59 3.34
CA ARG A 407 9.86 7.19 4.66
C ARG A 407 11.19 7.85 5.04
N PHE A 408 11.89 8.44 4.09
CA PHE A 408 13.16 9.11 4.34
C PHE A 408 12.93 10.56 4.80
N PRO A 409 13.70 11.04 5.80
CA PRO A 409 13.72 12.45 6.13
C PRO A 409 14.09 13.30 4.91
N VAL A 410 13.42 14.43 4.72
CA VAL A 410 13.65 15.32 3.56
C VAL A 410 15.10 15.81 3.54
N ASP A 411 15.69 16.11 4.71
CA ASP A 411 17.10 16.50 4.82
C ASP A 411 18.06 15.45 4.24
N LEU A 412 17.77 14.16 4.46
CA LEU A 412 18.56 13.06 3.92
C LEU A 412 18.45 12.99 2.40
N LEU A 413 17.25 13.24 1.86
CA LEU A 413 17.00 13.25 0.42
C LEU A 413 17.67 14.43 -0.30
N LEU A 414 17.78 15.57 0.40
CA LEU A 414 18.37 16.81 -0.10
C LEU A 414 19.88 16.94 0.14
N THR A 415 20.50 16.01 0.89
CA THR A 415 21.91 16.13 1.28
C THR A 415 22.85 16.11 0.05
N ASP A 416 23.68 17.15 -0.08
CA ASP A 416 24.51 17.50 -1.25
C ASP A 416 25.92 16.87 -1.27
N LYS A 417 26.06 15.61 -0.82
CA LYS A 417 27.41 14.99 -0.70
C LYS A 417 28.05 14.56 -2.03
N GLN A 418 27.38 14.77 -3.17
CA GLN A 418 27.66 14.26 -4.52
C GLN A 418 26.98 15.16 -5.57
N PRO A 419 27.33 15.10 -6.89
CA PRO A 419 26.80 16.04 -7.88
C PRO A 419 25.27 16.09 -7.98
N ASP A 420 24.57 14.99 -7.66
CA ASP A 420 23.11 14.93 -7.63
C ASP A 420 22.59 14.48 -6.24
N THR A 421 21.55 15.16 -5.75
CA THR A 421 20.82 14.76 -4.53
C THR A 421 19.99 13.49 -4.77
N LEU A 422 19.68 12.74 -3.71
CA LEU A 422 18.82 11.54 -3.83
C LEU A 422 17.43 11.91 -4.37
N LEU A 423 16.92 13.07 -3.95
CA LEU A 423 15.65 13.59 -4.45
C LEU A 423 15.69 13.83 -5.95
N LEU A 424 16.76 14.48 -6.44
CA LEU A 424 16.94 14.72 -7.88
C LEU A 424 16.98 13.41 -8.67
N ILE A 425 17.71 12.39 -8.19
CA ILE A 425 17.75 11.07 -8.84
C ILE A 425 16.34 10.46 -8.96
N ILE A 426 15.55 10.50 -7.87
CA ILE A 426 14.18 9.96 -7.85
C ILE A 426 13.30 10.69 -8.87
N PHE A 427 13.29 12.02 -8.83
CA PHE A 427 12.46 12.83 -9.72
C PHE A 427 12.85 12.69 -11.18
N THR A 428 14.15 12.66 -11.50
CA THR A 428 14.65 12.49 -12.86
C THR A 428 14.20 11.15 -13.44
N VAL A 429 14.43 10.03 -12.74
CA VAL A 429 14.07 8.71 -13.26
C VAL A 429 12.57 8.55 -13.45
N LEU A 430 11.78 8.98 -12.47
CA LEU A 430 10.33 8.90 -12.58
C LEU A 430 9.79 9.81 -13.68
N ASN A 431 10.34 11.01 -13.88
CA ASN A 431 9.88 11.96 -14.90
C ASN A 431 10.18 11.46 -16.31
N GLU A 432 11.41 11.02 -16.57
CA GLU A 432 11.80 10.49 -17.88
C GLU A 432 10.94 9.27 -18.26
N LEU A 433 10.71 8.34 -17.33
CA LEU A 433 9.87 7.17 -17.57
C LEU A 433 8.37 7.51 -17.68
N ALA A 434 7.88 8.52 -16.94
CA ALA A 434 6.52 9.02 -17.08
C ALA A 434 6.27 9.70 -18.45
N ASN A 435 7.33 10.10 -19.14
CA ASN A 435 7.33 10.65 -20.50
C ASN A 435 7.65 9.59 -21.57
N GLY A 436 7.81 8.31 -21.19
CA GLY A 436 7.98 7.21 -22.12
C GLY A 436 9.41 6.90 -22.53
N ALA A 437 10.42 7.29 -21.73
CA ALA A 437 11.80 6.91 -21.99
C ALA A 437 12.00 5.38 -21.95
N ASP A 438 12.71 4.83 -22.95
CA ASP A 438 13.01 3.40 -23.02
C ASP A 438 14.09 2.95 -22.03
N SER A 439 14.96 3.88 -21.62
CA SER A 439 15.97 3.68 -20.58
C SER A 439 16.40 5.02 -19.98
N VAL A 440 16.80 5.02 -18.72
CA VAL A 440 17.36 6.20 -18.05
C VAL A 440 18.71 5.84 -17.47
N ASP A 441 19.75 6.62 -17.80
CA ASP A 441 21.07 6.41 -17.24
C ASP A 441 21.10 6.92 -15.79
N VAL A 442 21.39 6.01 -14.87
CA VAL A 442 21.44 6.28 -13.43
C VAL A 442 22.72 5.67 -12.90
N SER A 443 23.51 6.47 -12.18
CA SER A 443 24.70 5.95 -11.52
C SER A 443 24.34 4.74 -10.64
N PRO A 444 24.94 3.55 -10.89
CA PRO A 444 24.57 2.35 -10.16
C PRO A 444 24.90 2.51 -8.67
N ALA A 445 24.17 1.78 -7.83
CA ALA A 445 24.55 1.65 -6.42
C ALA A 445 25.92 0.97 -6.30
N GLU A 446 26.77 1.50 -5.43
CA GLU A 446 28.07 0.93 -5.13
C GLU A 446 27.92 -0.21 -4.12
N PHE A 447 28.31 -1.41 -4.54
CA PHE A 447 28.34 -2.61 -3.69
C PHE A 447 29.78 -3.11 -3.56
N PRO A 448 30.12 -3.84 -2.48
CA PRO A 448 31.44 -4.45 -2.33
C PRO A 448 31.79 -5.33 -3.55
N LYS A 449 33.01 -5.19 -4.07
CA LYS A 449 33.45 -5.89 -5.30
C LYS A 449 33.27 -7.42 -5.20
N GLU A 450 33.63 -7.98 -4.04
CA GLU A 450 33.48 -9.41 -3.72
C GLU A 450 32.02 -9.89 -3.80
N MET A 451 31.07 -9.01 -3.46
CA MET A 451 29.64 -9.32 -3.54
C MET A 451 29.18 -9.41 -5.00
N THR A 452 29.66 -8.48 -5.84
CA THR A 452 29.27 -8.40 -7.25
C THR A 452 29.93 -9.44 -8.15
N SER A 453 31.18 -9.84 -7.87
CA SER A 453 31.90 -10.84 -8.66
C SER A 453 31.30 -12.24 -8.51
N ASP A 454 30.74 -12.53 -7.35
CA ASP A 454 30.16 -13.82 -6.98
C ASP A 454 28.70 -14.01 -7.43
N TRP A 455 28.11 -12.99 -8.05
CA TRP A 455 26.68 -12.96 -8.33
C TRP A 455 26.32 -13.74 -9.59
N GLU A 456 25.56 -14.83 -9.44
CA GLU A 456 25.06 -15.63 -10.55
C GLU A 456 23.69 -15.08 -11.00
N ASN A 457 23.57 -14.68 -12.27
CA ASN A 457 22.36 -14.01 -12.80
C ASN A 457 21.35 -14.96 -13.46
N SER A 458 21.67 -16.24 -13.62
CA SER A 458 20.83 -17.22 -14.32
C SER A 458 20.20 -18.25 -13.38
N VAL A 459 18.91 -18.52 -13.60
CA VAL A 459 18.21 -19.68 -13.03
C VAL A 459 18.45 -20.85 -13.98
N LYS A 460 19.00 -21.96 -13.49
CA LYS A 460 19.17 -23.20 -14.28
C LYS A 460 18.04 -24.20 -14.03
N VAL A 461 17.39 -24.10 -12.87
CA VAL A 461 16.23 -24.91 -12.48
C VAL A 461 15.04 -23.97 -12.35
N ASP A 462 14.22 -23.85 -13.40
CA ASP A 462 13.01 -23.02 -13.39
C ASP A 462 11.87 -23.74 -12.66
N ASP A 463 11.96 -23.77 -11.33
CA ASP A 463 10.97 -24.28 -10.40
C ASP A 463 9.98 -23.21 -9.93
N LEU A 464 10.10 -21.99 -10.45
CA LEU A 464 9.20 -20.88 -10.22
C LEU A 464 7.94 -21.08 -11.06
N ARG A 465 6.97 -21.81 -10.50
CA ARG A 465 5.72 -22.34 -11.10
C ARG A 465 4.84 -21.34 -11.90
N SER A 466 5.20 -20.06 -12.00
CA SER A 466 4.43 -18.98 -12.63
C SER A 466 5.13 -18.25 -13.79
N SER A 467 6.40 -18.56 -14.12
CA SER A 467 7.17 -17.80 -15.12
C SER A 467 6.51 -17.80 -16.51
N ARG A 468 5.91 -18.92 -16.92
CA ARG A 468 5.39 -19.15 -18.28
C ARG A 468 4.06 -18.46 -18.60
N LYS A 469 3.18 -18.21 -17.61
CA LYS A 469 1.86 -17.58 -17.87
C LYS A 469 1.91 -16.05 -17.78
N LEU A 470 2.84 -15.48 -17.00
CA LEU A 470 2.99 -14.03 -16.85
C LEU A 470 3.55 -13.35 -18.11
N SER A 471 4.24 -14.10 -18.99
CA SER A 471 4.79 -13.61 -20.26
C SER A 471 3.78 -13.51 -21.40
N ASP A 472 2.68 -14.26 -21.35
CA ASP A 472 1.70 -14.36 -22.44
C ASP A 472 0.54 -13.35 -22.36
N GLN A 473 0.46 -12.57 -21.27
CA GLN A 473 -0.54 -11.50 -21.15
C GLN A 473 -0.03 -10.24 -21.85
N SER A 474 -0.84 -9.63 -22.73
CA SER A 474 -0.53 -8.34 -23.35
C SER A 474 -0.59 -7.23 -22.30
N TRP A 475 0.54 -6.95 -21.66
CA TRP A 475 0.64 -5.87 -20.68
C TRP A 475 0.57 -4.52 -21.38
N ASP A 476 -0.23 -3.60 -20.82
CA ASP A 476 -0.30 -2.22 -21.31
C ASP A 476 1.06 -1.54 -21.12
N LYS A 477 1.71 -1.17 -22.23
CA LYS A 477 3.01 -0.50 -22.23
C LYS A 477 2.96 0.86 -21.50
N ASN A 478 1.79 1.47 -21.40
CA ASN A 478 1.61 2.74 -20.69
C ASN A 478 1.51 2.59 -19.17
N ASN A 479 1.39 1.36 -18.65
CA ASN A 479 1.20 1.14 -17.21
C ASN A 479 2.37 1.67 -16.38
N LEU A 480 3.62 1.48 -16.83
CA LEU A 480 4.78 2.04 -16.14
C LEU A 480 4.74 3.57 -16.11
N ALA A 481 4.48 4.20 -17.25
CA ALA A 481 4.44 5.66 -17.35
C ALA A 481 3.35 6.25 -16.42
N LEU A 482 2.19 5.60 -16.35
CA LEU A 482 1.11 5.97 -15.42
C LEU A 482 1.52 5.79 -13.96
N ALA A 483 2.17 4.66 -13.61
CA ALA A 483 2.66 4.42 -12.25
C ALA A 483 3.69 5.48 -11.83
N CYS A 484 4.67 5.79 -12.69
CA CYS A 484 5.66 6.82 -12.41
C CYS A 484 5.02 8.20 -12.22
N ARG A 485 4.03 8.55 -13.06
CA ARG A 485 3.28 9.82 -12.93
C ARG A 485 2.48 9.89 -11.63
N ALA A 486 1.84 8.78 -11.24
CA ALA A 486 1.10 8.69 -9.99
C ALA A 486 2.03 8.86 -8.78
N VAL A 487 3.18 8.18 -8.79
CA VAL A 487 4.20 8.31 -7.74
C VAL A 487 4.74 9.74 -7.68
N LEU A 488 5.06 10.37 -8.80
CA LEU A 488 5.52 11.77 -8.84
C LEU A 488 4.51 12.73 -8.20
N MET A 489 3.24 12.66 -8.63
CA MET A 489 2.17 13.52 -8.09
C MET A 489 2.00 13.31 -6.58
N HIS A 490 2.13 12.06 -6.13
CA HIS A 490 2.07 11.70 -4.73
C HIS A 490 3.23 12.30 -3.92
N LEU A 491 4.47 12.20 -4.42
CA LEU A 491 5.64 12.79 -3.79
C LEU A 491 5.53 14.31 -3.73
N VAL A 492 5.14 14.98 -4.82
CA VAL A 492 4.99 16.45 -4.83
C VAL A 492 3.99 16.93 -3.78
N SER A 493 2.90 16.19 -3.56
CA SER A 493 1.83 16.59 -2.64
C SER A 493 2.08 16.22 -1.18
N HIS A 494 2.85 15.15 -0.92
CA HIS A 494 2.90 14.54 0.41
C HIS A 494 4.32 14.19 0.92
N LEU A 495 5.39 14.49 0.17
CA LEU A 495 6.76 14.15 0.59
C LEU A 495 7.07 14.67 2.00
N GLY A 496 7.43 13.77 2.91
CA GLY A 496 7.72 14.12 4.31
C GLY A 496 6.51 14.38 5.20
N HIS A 497 5.28 14.25 4.68
CA HIS A 497 4.03 14.48 5.41
C HIS A 497 3.31 13.19 5.85
N PHE A 498 3.90 12.01 5.62
CA PHE A 498 3.34 10.72 6.06
C PHE A 498 4.20 10.05 7.15
N PRO A 499 3.60 9.50 8.23
CA PRO A 499 2.17 9.53 8.55
C PRO A 499 1.70 10.96 8.87
N MET A 500 0.42 11.25 8.59
CA MET A 500 -0.12 12.58 8.86
C MET A 500 -0.25 12.81 10.37
N GLY A 501 -0.43 14.07 10.79
CA GLY A 501 -0.47 14.43 12.23
C GLY A 501 -1.53 13.71 13.08
N LEU A 502 -2.60 13.18 12.45
CA LEU A 502 -3.64 12.35 13.08
C LEU A 502 -3.41 10.84 12.89
N GLY A 503 -2.19 10.42 12.55
CA GLY A 503 -1.83 9.04 12.28
C GLY A 503 -2.07 8.63 10.82
N ALA A 504 -2.54 7.40 10.62
CA ALA A 504 -2.79 6.77 9.32
C ALA A 504 -4.05 7.31 8.61
N ALA A 505 -4.27 8.62 8.67
CA ALA A 505 -5.39 9.29 8.02
C ALA A 505 -5.30 9.21 6.49
N ARG A 506 -6.44 9.41 5.80
CA ARG A 506 -6.47 9.43 4.34
C ARG A 506 -5.62 10.58 3.78
N LEU A 507 -4.68 10.24 2.89
CA LEU A 507 -3.97 11.24 2.06
C LEU A 507 -4.89 12.01 1.10
N SER A 508 -6.10 11.50 0.86
CA SER A 508 -7.11 12.19 0.06
C SER A 508 -7.96 13.08 0.96
N SER A 509 -8.16 14.33 0.55
CA SER A 509 -9.03 15.28 1.22
C SER A 509 -10.48 14.77 1.22
N LEU A 510 -11.14 14.88 2.38
CA LEU A 510 -12.58 14.65 2.50
C LEU A 510 -13.41 15.89 2.15
N VAL A 511 -12.76 17.06 2.06
CA VAL A 511 -13.41 18.34 1.76
C VAL A 511 -14.07 18.27 0.38
N GLN A 512 -15.34 18.66 0.34
CA GLN A 512 -16.16 18.79 -0.85
C GLN A 512 -16.44 20.27 -1.13
N GLU A 513 -16.73 20.59 -2.38
CA GLU A 513 -17.02 21.96 -2.79
C GLU A 513 -18.24 22.59 -2.07
N HIS A 514 -19.18 21.76 -1.62
CA HIS A 514 -20.43 22.22 -1.00
C HIS A 514 -20.35 22.35 0.53
N ASP A 515 -19.29 21.83 1.16
CA ASP A 515 -19.16 21.81 2.63
C ASP A 515 -19.19 23.23 3.23
N ASP A 516 -18.62 24.21 2.51
CA ASP A 516 -18.51 25.60 2.97
C ASP A 516 -19.47 26.56 2.23
N VAL A 517 -20.47 26.04 1.51
CA VAL A 517 -21.47 26.87 0.81
C VAL A 517 -22.84 26.71 1.46
N PRO A 518 -23.25 27.63 2.36
CA PRO A 518 -24.43 27.46 3.22
C PRO A 518 -25.74 27.15 2.48
N GLU A 519 -25.87 27.63 1.23
CA GLU A 519 -27.09 27.52 0.42
C GLU A 519 -27.25 26.14 -0.26
N LEU A 520 -26.21 25.31 -0.28
CA LEU A 520 -26.13 24.09 -1.11
C LEU A 520 -26.43 22.77 -0.37
N GLY A 521 -26.60 22.81 0.96
CA GLY A 521 -26.87 21.60 1.77
C GLY A 521 -25.72 20.58 1.73
N ASN A 522 -25.95 19.38 2.27
CA ASN A 522 -24.91 18.34 2.44
C ASN A 522 -24.76 17.40 1.22
N GLU A 523 -25.30 17.77 0.04
CA GLU A 523 -25.24 16.92 -1.15
C GLU A 523 -24.74 17.68 -2.39
N LEU A 524 -23.81 17.06 -3.11
CA LEU A 524 -23.29 17.58 -4.38
C LEU A 524 -24.43 17.73 -5.41
N SER A 525 -24.79 18.94 -5.83
CA SER A 525 -25.92 19.17 -6.73
C SER A 525 -25.56 20.04 -7.93
N MET A 526 -26.39 20.04 -8.98
CA MET A 526 -26.19 20.88 -10.16
C MET A 526 -26.13 22.39 -9.85
N LYS A 527 -26.74 22.82 -8.74
CA LYS A 527 -26.69 24.21 -8.27
C LYS A 527 -25.25 24.68 -8.03
N LEU A 528 -24.35 23.76 -7.70
CA LEU A 528 -22.95 24.05 -7.40
C LEU A 528 -22.20 24.66 -8.58
N PHE A 529 -22.51 24.23 -9.81
CA PHE A 529 -21.88 24.78 -11.02
C PHE A 529 -22.30 26.22 -11.32
N PHE A 530 -23.38 26.69 -10.68
CA PHE A 530 -23.91 28.04 -10.83
C PHE A 530 -23.65 28.90 -9.58
N ALA A 531 -22.96 28.37 -8.57
CA ALA A 531 -22.61 29.13 -7.38
C ALA A 531 -21.58 30.22 -7.74
N PRO A 532 -21.80 31.47 -7.32
CA PRO A 532 -20.97 32.59 -7.77
C PRO A 532 -19.58 32.62 -7.10
N ASN A 533 -19.37 31.82 -6.06
CA ASN A 533 -18.10 31.66 -5.33
C ASN A 533 -17.34 30.37 -5.70
N VAL A 534 -17.81 29.59 -6.68
CA VAL A 534 -17.19 28.31 -7.09
C VAL A 534 -16.89 28.30 -8.58
N GLN A 535 -15.70 27.86 -8.97
CA GLN A 535 -15.34 27.65 -10.37
C GLN A 535 -14.64 26.31 -10.58
N PHE A 536 -15.15 25.54 -11.53
CA PHE A 536 -14.53 24.30 -12.00
C PHE A 536 -13.69 24.55 -13.25
N MET A 537 -12.48 24.00 -13.27
CA MET A 537 -11.51 24.19 -14.33
C MET A 537 -10.72 22.90 -14.58
N LEU A 538 -10.40 22.64 -15.84
CA LEU A 538 -9.41 21.66 -16.25
C LEU A 538 -8.08 22.37 -16.39
N VAL A 539 -7.06 21.90 -15.68
CA VAL A 539 -5.67 22.41 -15.77
C VAL A 539 -4.79 21.27 -16.26
N ARG A 540 -4.37 21.34 -17.53
CA ARG A 540 -3.67 20.28 -18.26
C ARG A 540 -4.42 18.95 -18.20
N ASN A 541 -3.97 18.05 -17.33
CA ASN A 541 -4.49 16.69 -17.14
C ASN A 541 -5.04 16.49 -15.72
N SER A 542 -5.40 17.56 -15.04
CA SER A 542 -5.95 17.54 -13.68
C SER A 542 -7.20 18.41 -13.63
N LEU A 543 -8.10 18.06 -12.73
CA LEU A 543 -9.33 18.79 -12.49
C LEU A 543 -9.16 19.64 -11.24
N MET A 544 -9.42 20.93 -11.35
CA MET A 544 -9.28 21.90 -10.27
C MET A 544 -10.63 22.58 -10.00
N SER A 545 -11.04 22.60 -8.74
CA SER A 545 -12.13 23.44 -8.26
C SER A 545 -11.55 24.54 -7.38
N MET A 546 -11.99 25.78 -7.58
CA MET A 546 -11.64 26.90 -6.71
C MET A 546 -12.90 27.41 -6.03
N ILE A 547 -12.85 27.56 -4.73
CA ILE A 547 -13.96 28.01 -3.88
C ILE A 547 -13.46 29.20 -3.06
N GLU A 548 -14.18 30.31 -3.09
CA GLU A 548 -13.95 31.38 -2.12
C GLU A 548 -14.74 31.09 -0.84
N VAL A 549 -14.03 31.01 0.27
CA VAL A 549 -14.57 30.69 1.60
C VAL A 549 -14.28 31.85 2.55
N GLU A 550 -15.21 32.18 3.43
CA GLU A 550 -14.96 33.16 4.49
C GLU A 550 -13.88 32.63 5.46
N TYR A 551 -13.02 33.52 5.94
CA TYR A 551 -11.99 33.16 6.90
C TYR A 551 -12.61 32.90 8.29
N LEU A 552 -12.58 31.65 8.73
CA LEU A 552 -13.03 31.25 10.07
C LEU A 552 -11.95 31.60 11.11
N GLN A 553 -12.24 32.56 11.99
CA GLN A 553 -11.38 32.86 13.15
C GLN A 553 -11.41 31.69 14.15
N ALA A 554 -10.43 30.78 14.08
CA ALA A 554 -10.23 29.77 15.11
C ALA A 554 -9.82 30.42 16.45
N PRO A 555 -10.22 29.86 17.61
CA PRO A 555 -9.75 30.34 18.92
C PRO A 555 -8.22 30.31 18.99
N GLY A 556 -7.61 31.47 19.27
CA GLY A 556 -6.15 31.61 19.28
C GLY A 556 -5.50 31.91 17.92
N GLY A 557 -6.27 32.02 16.83
CA GLY A 557 -5.81 32.47 15.50
C GLY A 557 -5.20 31.39 14.59
N GLY A 558 -5.09 30.14 15.04
CA GLY A 558 -4.58 29.03 14.21
C GLY A 558 -3.15 29.22 13.70
N PHE A 559 -2.84 28.69 12.50
CA PHE A 559 -1.52 28.87 11.85
C PHE A 559 -1.22 30.34 11.46
N THR A 560 -2.28 31.12 11.34
CA THR A 560 -2.28 32.56 11.03
C THR A 560 -2.34 33.44 12.29
N ALA A 561 -2.12 32.85 13.47
CA ALA A 561 -2.14 33.58 14.74
C ALA A 561 -1.12 34.72 14.74
N GLY A 562 -1.63 35.95 14.85
CA GLY A 562 -0.80 37.17 14.84
C GLY A 562 -0.44 37.69 13.45
N LEU A 563 -0.89 37.06 12.37
CA LEU A 563 -0.79 37.55 11.00
C LEU A 563 -2.03 38.37 10.63
N ALA A 564 -1.88 39.43 9.84
CA ALA A 564 -3.02 40.07 9.20
C ALA A 564 -3.26 39.43 7.83
N THR A 565 -4.40 38.75 7.67
CA THR A 565 -4.79 38.06 6.43
C THR A 565 -6.08 38.62 5.85
N ALA A 566 -6.40 38.24 4.61
CA ALA A 566 -7.70 38.54 3.99
C ALA A 566 -8.87 37.97 4.80
N GLN A 567 -10.04 38.63 4.71
CA GLN A 567 -11.30 38.18 5.34
C GLN A 567 -11.94 36.98 4.61
N SER A 568 -11.49 36.69 3.39
CA SER A 568 -11.82 35.47 2.64
C SER A 568 -10.53 34.77 2.19
N GLN A 569 -10.62 33.48 1.91
CA GLN A 569 -9.54 32.64 1.43
C GLN A 569 -9.98 31.88 0.17
N ALA A 570 -9.02 31.61 -0.71
CA ALA A 570 -9.21 30.78 -1.88
C ALA A 570 -8.87 29.34 -1.52
N ARG A 571 -9.88 28.46 -1.50
CA ARG A 571 -9.71 27.02 -1.37
C ARG A 571 -9.58 26.40 -2.75
N VAL A 572 -8.53 25.61 -2.95
CA VAL A 572 -8.24 24.89 -4.18
C VAL A 572 -8.38 23.40 -3.93
N LEU A 573 -9.35 22.76 -4.59
CA LEU A 573 -9.47 21.31 -4.64
C LEU A 573 -8.86 20.80 -5.95
N LEU A 574 -7.79 20.01 -5.87
CA LEU A 574 -7.14 19.43 -7.03
C LEU A 574 -7.39 17.92 -7.07
N ARG A 575 -7.90 17.44 -8.20
CA ARG A 575 -8.10 16.02 -8.51
C ARG A 575 -7.13 15.64 -9.62
N ASP A 576 -6.17 14.81 -9.27
CA ASP A 576 -5.14 14.33 -10.18
C ASP A 576 -5.09 12.80 -10.18
N LEU A 577 -4.03 12.23 -10.76
CA LEU A 577 -3.84 10.77 -10.80
C LEU A 577 -3.54 10.17 -9.42
N ALA A 578 -2.99 10.95 -8.49
CA ALA A 578 -2.67 10.49 -7.15
C ALA A 578 -3.92 10.42 -6.28
N ASN A 579 -4.68 11.52 -6.15
CA ASN A 579 -5.91 11.60 -5.32
C ASN A 579 -6.64 12.95 -5.48
N LYS A 580 -7.46 13.32 -4.48
CA LYS A 580 -7.99 14.66 -4.27
C LYS A 580 -7.19 15.36 -3.16
N ALA A 581 -6.59 16.51 -3.45
CA ALA A 581 -5.92 17.38 -2.48
C ALA A 581 -6.74 18.66 -2.25
N SER A 582 -6.60 19.27 -1.07
CA SER A 582 -7.21 20.55 -0.72
C SER A 582 -6.15 21.48 -0.15
N TRP A 583 -6.08 22.70 -0.68
CA TRP A 583 -5.21 23.75 -0.17
C TRP A 583 -5.99 25.02 0.06
N ASP A 584 -5.72 25.69 1.17
CA ASP A 584 -6.26 27.00 1.46
C ASP A 584 -5.16 28.05 1.26
N ALA A 585 -5.46 29.06 0.45
CA ALA A 585 -4.59 30.18 0.17
C ALA A 585 -5.25 31.48 0.63
N SER A 586 -4.53 32.27 1.43
CA SER A 586 -4.98 33.58 1.88
C SER A 586 -3.89 34.62 1.66
N ALA A 587 -4.28 35.84 1.30
CA ALA A 587 -3.34 36.94 1.18
C ALA A 587 -2.81 37.33 2.57
N LEU A 588 -1.50 37.47 2.69
CA LEU A 588 -0.82 37.93 3.90
C LEU A 588 -0.46 39.40 3.75
N TYR A 589 -1.05 40.26 4.58
CA TYR A 589 -0.87 41.71 4.50
C TYR A 589 0.30 42.22 5.35
N CYS A 590 0.50 41.66 6.55
CA CYS A 590 1.64 42.01 7.40
C CYS A 590 2.02 40.92 8.40
N THR A 591 3.25 40.99 8.89
CA THR A 591 3.81 40.05 9.88
C THR A 591 3.54 40.50 11.32
N PRO A 592 3.72 39.63 12.33
CA PRO A 592 3.53 40.00 13.73
C PRO A 592 4.53 41.08 14.20
N GLN A 593 5.69 41.18 13.54
CA GLN A 593 6.73 42.18 13.82
C GLN A 593 6.28 43.57 13.37
N ASP A 594 5.61 43.68 12.22
CA ASP A 594 5.07 44.95 11.69
C ASP A 594 3.96 45.52 12.60
N LEU A 595 3.16 44.64 13.21
CA LEU A 595 2.12 45.02 14.18
C LEU A 595 2.68 45.58 15.50
N SER A 596 3.92 45.25 15.86
CA SER A 596 4.56 45.75 17.08
C SER A 596 4.93 47.24 17.00
N HIS A 597 5.17 47.76 15.78
CA HIS A 597 5.40 49.18 15.53
C HIS A 597 4.11 50.01 15.58
N VAL A 598 2.96 49.40 15.26
CA VAL A 598 1.64 50.05 15.32
C VAL A 598 1.07 50.09 16.75
N ARG A 599 1.43 49.12 17.62
CA ARG A 599 0.93 49.03 19.01
C ARG A 599 1.56 50.01 20.01
N LYS A 600 2.51 50.87 19.60
CA LYS A 600 3.14 51.89 20.46
C LYS A 600 2.40 53.24 20.53
N ILE A 601 1.13 53.30 20.12
CA ILE A 601 0.28 54.45 20.42
C ILE A 601 -0.48 54.16 21.73
N PRO A 602 -0.20 54.87 22.83
CA PRO A 602 -0.79 54.55 24.13
C PRO A 602 -2.29 54.84 24.12
N ARG A 603 -3.10 53.81 24.41
CA ARG A 603 -4.53 53.92 24.70
C ARG A 603 -4.71 54.63 26.05
N SER A 604 -4.92 55.94 26.02
CA SER A 604 -5.37 56.70 27.20
C SER A 604 -6.86 56.46 27.46
N ARG A 605 -7.16 56.19 28.73
CA ARG A 605 -8.45 55.80 29.32
C ARG A 605 -9.48 56.93 29.22
N CYS A 606 -10.71 56.55 28.90
CA CYS A 606 -11.88 57.41 29.05
C CYS A 606 -12.57 57.10 30.40
N TYR A 607 -12.74 58.11 31.26
CA TYR A 607 -13.74 58.12 32.34
C TYR A 607 -14.40 59.50 32.41
N SER A 608 -15.68 59.44 32.74
CA SER A 608 -16.76 60.42 32.63
C SER A 608 -16.77 61.56 33.67
N LYS A 609 -17.34 62.72 33.31
CA LYS A 609 -18.54 63.33 33.95
C LYS A 609 -18.92 64.69 33.36
N GLU A 610 -20.21 64.97 33.45
CA GLU A 610 -21.00 66.09 32.93
C GLU A 610 -20.55 67.49 33.42
N LYS A 611 -20.79 68.53 32.60
CA LYS A 611 -21.71 69.64 32.92
C LYS A 611 -21.85 70.63 31.75
N ALA A 612 -23.05 71.21 31.64
CA ALA A 612 -23.47 72.22 30.69
C ALA A 612 -22.83 73.60 30.96
N GLU A 613 -22.66 74.42 29.91
CA GLU A 613 -23.01 75.85 29.85
C GLU A 613 -22.74 76.45 28.46
N GLU A 614 -23.48 77.52 28.14
CA GLU A 614 -23.67 78.22 26.87
C GLU A 614 -22.42 78.93 26.27
N PRO A 615 -22.45 79.36 24.98
CA PRO A 615 -21.27 79.83 24.27
C PRO A 615 -21.03 81.34 24.44
N PRO A 616 -19.77 81.78 24.30
CA PRO A 616 -19.53 83.05 23.63
C PRO A 616 -18.45 82.95 22.54
N MET A 617 -18.89 83.36 21.34
CA MET A 617 -18.23 84.26 20.40
C MET A 617 -16.71 84.52 20.52
N SER A 618 -16.11 84.41 19.33
CA SER A 618 -14.95 85.15 18.83
C SER A 618 -13.59 84.70 19.33
N LEU A 619 -12.80 84.12 18.42
CA LEU A 619 -11.51 84.68 18.04
C LEU A 619 -11.17 84.25 16.61
N LEU A 620 -11.15 85.24 15.72
CA LEU A 620 -10.57 85.20 14.38
C LEU A 620 -9.16 84.60 14.41
N MET A 621 -8.91 83.55 13.62
CA MET A 621 -7.59 83.29 13.03
C MET A 621 -7.73 82.88 11.56
N GLN A 622 -7.69 83.93 10.73
CA GLN A 622 -7.01 84.00 9.43
C GLN A 622 -7.19 82.83 8.45
N CYS A 623 -8.14 83.01 7.53
CA CYS A 623 -8.09 82.42 6.21
C CYS A 623 -6.82 82.91 5.48
N THR A 624 -5.84 82.03 5.24
CA THR A 624 -4.87 82.24 4.16
C THR A 624 -5.32 81.47 2.92
N PRO A 625 -5.45 82.12 1.74
CA PRO A 625 -5.73 81.43 0.47
C PRO A 625 -4.62 80.42 0.13
N PRO A 626 -4.82 79.52 -0.86
CA PRO A 626 -3.80 78.55 -1.28
C PRO A 626 -2.50 79.30 -1.57
N ARG A 627 -1.37 78.77 -1.07
CA ARG A 627 -0.04 79.35 -1.23
C ARG A 627 0.12 79.92 -2.64
N CYS A 628 -0.01 81.23 -2.78
CA CYS A 628 0.59 81.93 -3.91
C CYS A 628 2.06 81.58 -3.84
N THR A 629 2.59 81.01 -4.91
CA THR A 629 4.03 80.87 -5.11
C THR A 629 4.59 82.28 -5.13
N LEU A 630 5.15 82.72 -4.00
CA LEU A 630 5.54 84.12 -3.79
C LEU A 630 6.79 84.49 -4.58
N ARG A 631 7.49 83.50 -5.12
CA ARG A 631 8.78 83.66 -5.75
C ARG A 631 8.84 82.82 -7.02
N HIS A 632 9.30 83.45 -8.09
CA HIS A 632 9.54 82.85 -9.40
C HIS A 632 11.00 83.03 -9.78
N ARG A 633 11.56 82.05 -10.49
CA ARG A 633 12.91 82.17 -11.04
C ARG A 633 12.90 83.12 -12.24
N PRO A 634 14.03 83.81 -12.51
CA PRO A 634 14.22 84.48 -13.78
C PRO A 634 14.06 83.49 -14.95
N PRO A 635 13.42 83.88 -16.08
CA PRO A 635 13.11 82.97 -17.19
C PRO A 635 14.33 82.34 -17.88
N HIS A 636 15.55 82.84 -17.63
CA HIS A 636 16.77 82.31 -18.24
C HIS A 636 17.46 81.22 -17.38
N ILE A 637 16.88 80.83 -16.24
CA ILE A 637 17.45 79.84 -15.32
C ILE A 637 16.61 78.55 -15.35
N LEU A 638 17.22 77.43 -15.72
CA LEU A 638 16.56 76.12 -15.75
C LEU A 638 16.21 75.67 -14.32
N PRO A 639 14.96 75.32 -14.03
CA PRO A 639 14.61 74.69 -12.77
C PRO A 639 15.20 73.28 -12.71
N ASP A 640 16.07 73.04 -11.73
CA ASP A 640 16.67 71.73 -11.46
C ASP A 640 16.49 71.36 -9.99
N PHE A 641 16.81 70.11 -9.65
CA PHE A 641 16.67 69.63 -8.27
C PHE A 641 17.54 70.43 -7.27
N SER A 642 18.69 70.93 -7.71
CA SER A 642 19.63 71.65 -6.85
C SER A 642 19.13 73.06 -6.47
N ASN A 643 18.21 73.62 -7.26
CA ASN A 643 17.63 74.95 -7.08
C ASN A 643 16.11 74.94 -6.76
N ALA A 644 15.59 73.81 -6.26
CA ALA A 644 14.19 73.66 -5.85
C ALA A 644 13.93 74.17 -4.43
N ALA A 645 12.82 74.88 -4.22
CA ALA A 645 12.34 75.31 -2.90
C ALA A 645 10.81 75.15 -2.79
N PRO A 646 10.27 74.83 -1.59
CA PRO A 646 8.86 74.48 -1.39
C PRO A 646 7.86 75.64 -1.53
N ASP A 647 8.35 76.86 -1.73
CA ASP A 647 7.61 78.10 -2.00
C ASP A 647 7.64 78.54 -3.48
N MET A 648 8.30 77.77 -4.35
CA MET A 648 8.46 78.03 -5.79
C MET A 648 7.56 77.12 -6.63
N ASP A 649 7.05 77.65 -7.75
CA ASP A 649 6.34 76.84 -8.74
C ASP A 649 7.30 76.33 -9.81
N SER A 650 7.87 75.14 -9.58
CA SER A 650 8.85 74.55 -10.51
C SER A 650 8.27 74.24 -11.90
N LEU A 651 6.96 74.00 -12.01
CA LEU A 651 6.32 73.76 -13.31
C LEU A 651 6.14 75.08 -14.07
N HIS A 652 5.62 76.10 -13.40
CA HIS A 652 5.44 77.43 -13.99
C HIS A 652 6.77 78.06 -14.42
N ASP A 653 7.81 77.93 -13.59
CA ASP A 653 9.14 78.42 -13.91
C ASP A 653 9.79 77.64 -15.07
N LEU A 654 9.50 76.34 -15.21
CA LEU A 654 9.99 75.53 -16.33
C LEU A 654 9.32 75.95 -17.64
N LEU A 655 8.01 76.18 -17.63
CA LEU A 655 7.27 76.66 -18.80
C LEU A 655 7.73 78.06 -19.23
N ARG A 656 8.05 78.94 -18.27
CA ARG A 656 8.69 80.24 -18.55
C ARG A 656 10.10 80.10 -19.10
N TYR A 657 10.88 79.14 -18.60
CA TYR A 657 12.22 78.86 -19.12
C TYR A 657 12.19 78.38 -20.56
N ILE A 658 11.33 77.41 -20.87
CA ILE A 658 11.16 76.89 -22.24
C ILE A 658 10.70 78.01 -23.18
N GLY A 659 9.72 78.81 -22.76
CA GLY A 659 9.26 79.96 -23.56
C GLY A 659 10.34 81.02 -23.81
N TYR A 660 11.32 81.14 -22.90
CA TYR A 660 12.44 82.08 -23.03
C TYR A 660 13.61 81.53 -23.86
N THR A 661 14.01 80.26 -23.67
CA THR A 661 15.16 79.67 -24.36
C THR A 661 14.84 79.06 -25.72
N SER A 662 13.58 78.71 -25.96
CA SER A 662 13.14 77.96 -27.13
C SER A 662 11.86 78.59 -27.70
N SER A 663 12.00 79.76 -28.33
CA SER A 663 10.88 80.51 -28.93
C SER A 663 10.13 79.74 -30.02
N GLU A 664 10.78 78.74 -30.63
CA GLU A 664 10.17 77.78 -31.56
C GLU A 664 9.10 76.88 -30.91
N CYS A 665 9.08 76.79 -29.58
CA CYS A 665 8.06 76.06 -28.83
C CYS A 665 6.81 76.90 -28.51
N LEU A 666 6.77 78.19 -28.90
CA LEU A 666 5.62 79.07 -28.73
C LEU A 666 4.73 79.03 -29.97
N GLU A 667 3.44 78.71 -29.81
CA GLU A 667 2.45 78.87 -30.90
C GLU A 667 2.23 80.35 -31.26
N ASN A 668 2.45 81.27 -30.30
CA ASN A 668 2.35 82.71 -30.47
C ASN A 668 3.44 83.42 -29.64
N PRO A 669 4.33 84.22 -30.25
CA PRO A 669 5.47 84.84 -29.54
C PRO A 669 5.07 85.86 -28.46
N ASP A 670 3.82 86.32 -28.45
CA ASP A 670 3.32 87.28 -27.46
C ASP A 670 2.63 86.63 -26.24
N LEU A 671 2.53 85.29 -26.19
CA LEU A 671 1.86 84.55 -25.13
C LEU A 671 2.82 83.61 -24.41
N ASN A 672 2.82 83.66 -23.08
CA ASN A 672 3.61 82.73 -22.26
C ASN A 672 2.95 81.35 -22.24
N LEU A 673 3.75 80.26 -22.29
CA LEU A 673 3.27 78.87 -22.12
C LEU A 673 2.55 78.60 -20.79
N SER A 674 2.70 79.51 -19.82
CA SER A 674 2.07 79.43 -18.50
C SER A 674 0.74 80.16 -18.40
N GLU A 675 0.34 80.91 -19.44
CA GLU A 675 -0.95 81.59 -19.47
C GLU A 675 -2.03 80.64 -19.99
N PRO A 676 -3.17 80.53 -19.29
CA PRO A 676 -4.29 79.73 -19.78
C PRO A 676 -4.80 80.32 -21.09
N GLY A 677 -5.19 79.45 -22.02
CA GLY A 677 -5.74 79.87 -23.31
C GLY A 677 -7.00 80.75 -23.14
N PRO A 678 -7.31 81.62 -24.12
CA PRO A 678 -8.44 82.53 -24.04
C PRO A 678 -9.77 81.77 -23.96
N THR A 679 -10.58 82.06 -22.94
CA THR A 679 -11.92 81.50 -22.73
C THR A 679 -12.90 81.86 -23.87
N PRO A 680 -13.55 80.89 -24.54
CA PRO A 680 -14.61 81.16 -25.51
C PRO A 680 -15.92 81.65 -24.84
N PRO A 681 -16.58 82.75 -25.29
CA PRO A 681 -17.85 83.22 -24.72
C PRO A 681 -19.12 82.63 -25.38
N PRO A 682 -20.31 82.61 -24.72
CA PRO A 682 -20.64 83.30 -23.46
C PRO A 682 -21.28 82.46 -22.32
N LEU A 683 -21.46 81.13 -22.44
CA LEU A 683 -22.23 80.35 -21.43
C LEU A 683 -21.41 79.75 -20.26
N MET A 684 -20.10 79.96 -20.22
CA MET A 684 -19.22 79.21 -19.30
C MET A 684 -18.79 79.96 -18.03
N LYS A 685 -18.92 81.29 -17.92
CA LYS A 685 -18.55 82.00 -16.67
C LYS A 685 -19.40 81.61 -15.46
N GLN A 686 -20.68 81.29 -15.70
CA GLN A 686 -21.55 80.75 -14.65
C GLN A 686 -21.15 79.33 -14.25
N ILE A 687 -20.85 78.48 -15.22
CA ILE A 687 -20.40 77.10 -14.97
C ILE A 687 -19.03 77.10 -14.27
N GLU A 688 -18.11 77.96 -14.67
CA GLU A 688 -16.80 78.13 -14.04
C GLU A 688 -16.95 78.65 -12.61
N ALA A 689 -17.81 79.65 -12.38
CA ALA A 689 -18.14 80.12 -11.04
C ALA A 689 -18.83 79.04 -10.18
N GLU A 690 -19.70 78.23 -10.77
CA GLU A 690 -20.36 77.09 -10.11
C GLU A 690 -19.37 75.98 -9.77
N VAL A 691 -18.44 75.64 -10.67
CA VAL A 691 -17.41 74.64 -10.45
C VAL A 691 -16.39 75.13 -9.41
N ILE A 692 -15.94 76.39 -9.49
CA ILE A 692 -15.08 76.98 -8.48
C ILE A 692 -15.79 77.03 -7.13
N SER A 693 -17.07 77.42 -7.09
CA SER A 693 -17.89 77.42 -5.87
C SER A 693 -18.07 76.01 -5.33
N ALA A 694 -18.30 75.00 -6.17
CA ALA A 694 -18.42 73.60 -5.77
C ALA A 694 -17.11 73.05 -5.20
N ILE A 695 -15.96 73.36 -5.82
CA ILE A 695 -14.64 72.96 -5.34
C ILE A 695 -14.32 73.67 -4.01
N LEU A 696 -14.61 74.96 -3.89
CA LEU A 696 -14.42 75.71 -2.64
C LEU A 696 -15.37 75.22 -1.55
N ALA A 697 -16.64 74.93 -1.86
CA ALA A 697 -17.61 74.36 -0.93
C ALA A 697 -17.18 72.97 -0.46
N GLN A 698 -16.69 72.10 -1.36
CA GLN A 698 -16.15 70.80 -1.01
C GLN A 698 -14.87 70.92 -0.16
N ARG A 699 -13.97 71.86 -0.48
CA ARG A 699 -12.77 72.11 0.32
C ARG A 699 -13.10 72.66 1.70
N THR A 700 -14.13 73.50 1.81
CA THR A 700 -14.63 74.02 3.09
C THR A 700 -15.26 72.89 3.89
N TYR A 701 -16.07 72.03 3.25
CA TYR A 701 -16.64 70.83 3.86
C TYR A 701 -15.57 69.85 4.34
N GLU A 702 -14.51 69.61 3.57
CA GLU A 702 -13.38 68.77 3.96
C GLU A 702 -12.52 69.41 5.06
N SER A 703 -12.40 70.75 5.07
CA SER A 703 -11.70 71.48 6.13
C SER A 703 -12.49 71.46 7.44
N ASP A 704 -13.80 71.67 7.38
CA ASP A 704 -14.72 71.53 8.51
C ASP A 704 -14.71 70.07 9.01
N TYR A 705 -14.73 69.09 8.12
CA TYR A 705 -14.59 67.67 8.47
C TYR A 705 -13.27 67.38 9.19
N LYS A 706 -12.16 67.97 8.76
CA LYS A 706 -10.85 67.86 9.43
C LYS A 706 -10.80 68.59 10.77
N GLN A 707 -11.45 69.75 10.88
CA GLN A 707 -11.44 70.58 12.09
C GLN A 707 -12.38 70.04 13.18
N PHE A 708 -13.45 69.34 12.80
CA PHE A 708 -14.33 68.60 13.70
C PHE A 708 -13.89 67.15 13.97
N SER A 709 -12.80 66.68 13.35
CA SER A 709 -12.27 65.32 13.47
C SER A 709 -10.87 65.28 14.10
N GLU A 710 -10.75 65.68 15.36
CA GLU A 710 -9.79 65.13 16.34
C GLU A 710 -10.42 65.12 17.76
N PRO A 711 -10.00 64.23 18.68
CA PRO A 711 -10.87 63.16 19.16
C PRO A 711 -11.59 63.43 20.50
N THR A 712 -12.91 63.31 20.49
CA THR A 712 -13.65 62.64 21.59
C THR A 712 -14.88 61.86 21.14
N LYS A 713 -15.27 61.94 19.87
CA LYS A 713 -16.06 60.89 19.25
C LYS A 713 -15.09 59.92 18.59
N LYS A 714 -15.01 58.71 19.15
CA LYS A 714 -14.40 57.54 18.53
C LYS A 714 -14.72 57.59 17.05
N SER A 715 -13.72 57.87 16.21
CA SER A 715 -13.86 57.56 14.80
C SER A 715 -14.08 56.05 14.77
N CYS A 716 -15.31 55.64 14.44
CA CYS A 716 -15.42 54.40 13.73
C CYS A 716 -14.43 54.54 12.57
N PRO A 717 -13.53 53.57 12.35
CA PRO A 717 -12.75 53.56 11.11
C PRO A 717 -13.75 53.82 9.98
N PRO A 718 -13.39 54.61 8.94
CA PRO A 718 -14.27 54.76 7.79
C PRO A 718 -14.70 53.34 7.43
N ARG A 719 -16.02 53.08 7.47
CA ARG A 719 -16.54 51.78 7.07
C ARG A 719 -15.91 51.58 5.71
N GLU A 720 -15.06 50.55 5.58
CA GLU A 720 -14.46 50.20 4.29
C GLU A 720 -15.57 50.35 3.27
N PRO A 721 -15.37 51.05 2.14
CA PRO A 721 -16.43 51.13 1.14
C PRO A 721 -16.93 49.70 0.99
N GLU A 722 -18.23 49.48 1.24
CA GLU A 722 -18.90 48.22 0.91
C GLU A 722 -18.93 48.16 -0.62
N ALA A 723 -17.76 48.15 -1.26
CA ALA A 723 -17.60 47.63 -2.59
C ALA A 723 -18.23 46.25 -2.49
N GLN A 724 -19.31 46.03 -3.25
CA GLN A 724 -19.87 44.70 -3.42
C GLN A 724 -18.70 43.77 -3.74
N ARG A 725 -18.25 43.03 -2.74
CA ARG A 725 -17.06 42.20 -2.87
C ARG A 725 -17.50 41.09 -3.79
N SER A 726 -16.86 41.02 -4.95
CA SER A 726 -17.15 39.94 -5.87
C SER A 726 -16.91 38.63 -5.12
N PRO A 727 -17.86 37.69 -5.14
CA PRO A 727 -17.81 36.46 -4.35
C PRO A 727 -16.69 35.50 -4.76
N PHE A 728 -15.82 35.91 -5.69
CA PHE A 728 -14.70 35.14 -6.22
C PHE A 728 -13.40 35.97 -6.36
N GLN A 729 -13.30 37.08 -5.64
CA GLN A 729 -12.16 37.99 -5.73
C GLN A 729 -10.80 37.37 -5.38
N GLN A 730 -10.70 36.63 -4.27
CA GLN A 730 -9.42 36.03 -3.83
C GLN A 730 -8.99 34.91 -4.79
N CYS A 731 -9.95 34.10 -5.23
CA CYS A 731 -9.70 33.06 -6.23
C CYS A 731 -9.16 33.64 -7.54
N ARG A 732 -9.73 34.77 -8.02
CA ARG A 732 -9.21 35.46 -9.21
C ARG A 732 -7.80 36.00 -9.03
N GLN A 733 -7.50 36.57 -7.87
CA GLN A 733 -6.15 37.06 -7.57
C GLN A 733 -5.15 35.91 -7.60
N LEU A 734 -5.48 34.78 -6.96
CA LEU A 734 -4.64 33.59 -6.99
C LEU A 734 -4.44 33.05 -8.42
N LEU A 735 -5.51 32.96 -9.22
CA LEU A 735 -5.41 32.54 -10.63
C LEU A 735 -4.47 33.45 -11.44
N SER A 736 -4.56 34.76 -11.20
CA SER A 736 -3.68 35.74 -11.86
C SER A 736 -2.22 35.58 -11.41
N GLN A 737 -1.97 35.40 -10.11
CA GLN A 737 -0.63 35.19 -9.55
C GLN A 737 0.02 33.88 -10.04
N LEU A 738 -0.77 32.82 -10.22
CA LEU A 738 -0.32 31.57 -10.82
C LEU A 738 -0.11 31.67 -12.34
N GLY A 739 -0.40 32.82 -12.95
CA GLY A 739 -0.30 33.06 -14.39
C GLY A 739 -1.36 32.32 -15.22
N LEU A 740 -2.40 31.77 -14.59
CA LEU A 740 -3.44 30.95 -15.24
C LEU A 740 -4.43 31.79 -16.05
N THR A 741 -4.46 33.12 -15.85
CA THR A 741 -5.22 34.06 -16.67
C THR A 741 -4.45 34.56 -17.90
N GLY A 742 -3.19 34.14 -18.08
CA GLY A 742 -2.36 34.55 -19.22
C GLY A 742 -2.76 33.84 -20.51
N TRP A 743 -2.68 34.56 -21.65
CA TRP A 743 -2.97 34.01 -22.97
C TRP A 743 -2.15 32.74 -23.29
N GLU A 744 -0.87 32.72 -22.92
CA GLU A 744 0.04 31.58 -23.14
C GLU A 744 -0.44 30.29 -22.47
N ARG A 745 -1.18 30.40 -21.36
CA ARG A 745 -1.69 29.25 -20.60
C ARG A 745 -3.06 28.79 -21.08
N ARG A 746 -3.76 29.55 -21.94
CA ARG A 746 -5.10 29.25 -22.44
C ARG A 746 -5.27 27.83 -23.03
N PRO A 747 -4.31 27.24 -23.78
CA PRO A 747 -4.44 25.87 -24.27
C PRO A 747 -4.44 24.82 -23.15
N GLN A 748 -3.84 25.16 -22.01
CA GLN A 748 -3.65 24.29 -20.86
C GLN A 748 -4.75 24.48 -19.80
N ILE A 749 -5.65 25.44 -19.95
CA ILE A 749 -6.73 25.68 -18.99
C ILE A 749 -8.09 25.86 -19.67
N GLN A 750 -9.10 25.14 -19.20
CA GLN A 750 -10.45 25.15 -19.76
C GLN A 750 -11.50 25.12 -18.64
N LEU A 751 -12.70 25.63 -18.89
CA LEU A 751 -13.82 25.44 -17.97
C LEU A 751 -14.54 24.12 -18.28
N LEU A 752 -15.33 23.65 -17.31
CA LEU A 752 -16.17 22.47 -17.49
C LEU A 752 -17.60 22.87 -17.86
N ALA A 753 -18.18 22.13 -18.80
CA ALA A 753 -19.58 22.26 -19.19
C ALA A 753 -20.48 21.55 -18.15
N PRO A 754 -21.35 22.27 -17.44
CA PRO A 754 -22.16 21.69 -16.38
C PRO A 754 -23.17 20.68 -16.94
N SER A 755 -23.21 19.48 -16.35
CA SER A 755 -24.20 18.46 -16.69
C SER A 755 -24.41 17.46 -15.54
N GLU A 756 -25.58 16.82 -15.50
CA GLU A 756 -25.87 15.73 -14.56
C GLU A 756 -24.89 14.55 -14.70
N ARG A 757 -24.39 14.33 -15.93
CA ARG A 757 -23.37 13.33 -16.21
C ARG A 757 -22.04 13.69 -15.54
N LEU A 758 -21.58 14.93 -15.70
CA LEU A 758 -20.38 15.44 -15.02
C LEU A 758 -20.51 15.26 -13.50
N LEU A 759 -21.64 15.62 -12.91
CA LEU A 759 -21.90 15.47 -11.48
C LEU A 759 -21.70 14.02 -11.00
N ARG A 760 -22.22 13.03 -11.75
CA ARG A 760 -22.06 11.60 -11.44
C ARG A 760 -20.62 11.13 -11.61
N GLU A 761 -19.94 11.56 -12.68
CA GLU A 761 -18.54 11.20 -12.94
C GLU A 761 -17.61 11.81 -11.89
N LEU A 762 -17.87 13.03 -11.41
CA LEU A 762 -17.15 13.65 -10.28
C LEU A 762 -17.34 12.87 -8.98
N ARG A 763 -18.57 12.46 -8.66
CA ARG A 763 -18.84 11.60 -7.49
C ARG A 763 -18.07 10.28 -7.59
N ASN A 764 -18.08 9.64 -8.76
CA ASN A 764 -17.33 8.41 -8.99
C ASN A 764 -15.83 8.62 -8.78
N LEU A 765 -15.26 9.68 -9.38
CA LEU A 765 -13.84 10.03 -9.25
C LEU A 765 -13.42 10.27 -7.79
N ASP A 766 -14.27 10.90 -6.98
CA ASP A 766 -13.98 11.15 -5.56
C ASP A 766 -14.12 9.90 -4.67
N THR A 767 -14.85 8.87 -5.12
CA THR A 767 -14.97 7.60 -4.39
C THR A 767 -13.86 6.60 -4.68
N GLN A 768 -13.15 6.77 -5.80
CA GLN A 768 -12.04 5.91 -6.21
C GLN A 768 -10.89 5.95 -5.20
N ARG A 769 -10.18 4.82 -5.10
CA ARG A 769 -9.04 4.67 -4.20
C ARG A 769 -7.78 5.23 -4.85
N GLY A 770 -6.98 5.97 -4.09
CA GLY A 770 -5.65 6.41 -4.54
C GLY A 770 -4.49 5.70 -3.85
N ARG A 771 -4.76 4.56 -3.21
CA ARG A 771 -3.76 3.64 -2.65
C ARG A 771 -4.17 2.21 -2.99
N GLU A 772 -3.19 1.31 -2.96
CA GLU A 772 -3.46 -0.11 -3.04
C GLU A 772 -4.15 -0.59 -1.75
N THR A 773 -5.31 -1.22 -1.85
CA THR A 773 -6.09 -1.66 -0.67
C THR A 773 -6.07 -3.17 -0.52
N HIS A 774 -5.88 -3.73 0.67
CA HIS A 774 -5.99 -5.17 0.95
C HIS A 774 -6.96 -5.46 2.10
N LYS A 775 -7.71 -6.56 1.97
CA LYS A 775 -8.56 -7.12 3.02
C LYS A 775 -8.06 -8.52 3.35
N VAL A 776 -7.92 -8.82 4.63
CA VAL A 776 -7.31 -10.05 5.13
C VAL A 776 -8.13 -10.60 6.30
N ALA A 777 -8.56 -11.85 6.20
CA ALA A 777 -9.24 -12.53 7.28
C ALA A 777 -8.25 -12.94 8.37
N VAL A 778 -8.57 -12.67 9.64
CA VAL A 778 -7.79 -13.13 10.80
C VAL A 778 -8.69 -13.97 11.70
N ILE A 779 -8.37 -15.25 11.84
CA ILE A 779 -9.22 -16.25 12.49
C ILE A 779 -8.48 -16.86 13.68
N TYR A 780 -9.13 -16.91 14.83
CA TYR A 780 -8.60 -17.57 16.04
C TYR A 780 -9.21 -18.96 16.21
N VAL A 781 -8.35 -19.97 16.38
CA VAL A 781 -8.72 -21.36 16.67
C VAL A 781 -8.13 -21.75 18.02
N ALA A 782 -8.99 -21.90 19.01
CA ALA A 782 -8.61 -22.29 20.36
C ALA A 782 -8.25 -23.78 20.46
N ALA A 783 -7.61 -24.17 21.56
CA ALA A 783 -7.32 -25.56 21.85
C ALA A 783 -8.61 -26.42 21.83
N GLY A 784 -8.57 -27.55 21.12
CA GLY A 784 -9.70 -28.48 21.01
C GLY A 784 -10.80 -28.10 20.01
N GLN A 785 -10.76 -26.90 19.42
CA GLN A 785 -11.74 -26.51 18.39
C GLN A 785 -11.40 -27.13 17.04
N GLU A 786 -12.38 -27.82 16.44
CA GLU A 786 -12.30 -28.34 15.07
C GLU A 786 -13.55 -27.99 14.24
N ASP A 787 -14.66 -27.63 14.90
CA ASP A 787 -15.92 -27.29 14.25
C ASP A 787 -16.02 -25.80 13.90
N LYS A 788 -16.62 -25.54 12.74
CA LYS A 788 -16.79 -24.20 12.18
C LYS A 788 -17.52 -23.24 13.12
N THR A 789 -18.59 -23.71 13.77
CA THR A 789 -19.44 -22.88 14.61
C THR A 789 -18.70 -22.42 15.87
N SER A 790 -17.97 -23.30 16.55
CA SER A 790 -17.18 -22.94 17.74
C SER A 790 -16.07 -21.96 17.41
N ILE A 791 -15.35 -22.16 16.31
CA ILE A 791 -14.28 -21.26 15.85
C ILE A 791 -14.83 -19.85 15.59
N LEU A 792 -15.96 -19.74 14.89
CA LEU A 792 -16.56 -18.45 14.54
C LEU A 792 -17.32 -17.78 15.70
N SER A 793 -17.64 -18.52 16.75
CA SER A 793 -18.29 -17.99 17.97
C SER A 793 -17.31 -17.40 18.98
N ASN A 794 -16.00 -17.48 18.72
CA ASN A 794 -14.98 -16.87 19.57
C ASN A 794 -15.13 -15.34 19.62
N LYS A 795 -15.25 -14.79 20.83
CA LYS A 795 -15.33 -13.33 21.12
C LYS A 795 -14.00 -12.70 21.52
N GLY A 796 -12.98 -13.51 21.76
CA GLY A 796 -11.63 -13.10 22.12
C GLY A 796 -10.68 -14.28 21.95
N GLY A 797 -9.38 -14.04 21.98
CA GLY A 797 -8.37 -15.09 21.95
C GLY A 797 -7.45 -15.08 23.17
N SER A 798 -6.33 -15.81 23.07
CA SER A 798 -5.29 -15.81 24.08
C SER A 798 -4.54 -14.47 24.15
N GLN A 799 -3.75 -14.26 25.21
CA GLN A 799 -2.91 -13.08 25.33
C GLN A 799 -1.91 -12.96 24.16
N ALA A 800 -1.31 -14.06 23.73
CA ALA A 800 -0.37 -14.06 22.62
C ALA A 800 -1.07 -13.73 21.28
N TYR A 801 -2.29 -14.21 21.09
CA TYR A 801 -3.12 -13.82 19.94
C TYR A 801 -3.47 -12.33 19.95
N GLU A 802 -3.92 -11.78 21.08
CA GLU A 802 -4.27 -10.36 21.17
C GLU A 802 -3.04 -9.45 20.98
N GLN A 803 -1.86 -9.86 21.50
CA GLN A 803 -0.59 -9.18 21.22
C GLN A 803 -0.22 -9.24 19.73
N PHE A 804 -0.45 -10.38 19.07
CA PHE A 804 -0.23 -10.52 17.64
C PHE A 804 -1.17 -9.60 16.84
N VAL A 805 -2.46 -9.56 17.15
CA VAL A 805 -3.44 -8.68 16.50
C VAL A 805 -3.05 -7.21 16.70
N ALA A 806 -2.67 -6.81 17.92
CA ALA A 806 -2.19 -5.46 18.20
C ALA A 806 -0.89 -5.11 17.45
N GLY A 807 -0.03 -6.10 17.17
CA GLY A 807 1.17 -5.93 16.36
C GLY A 807 0.92 -5.87 14.85
N LEU A 808 -0.23 -6.37 14.37
CA LEU A 808 -0.57 -6.36 12.95
C LEU A 808 -0.84 -4.94 12.45
N ALA A 809 -1.58 -4.14 13.22
CA ALA A 809 -2.03 -2.83 12.77
C ALA A 809 -2.58 -1.96 13.91
N TRP A 810 -2.92 -0.71 13.62
CA TRP A 810 -3.57 0.17 14.60
C TRP A 810 -5.05 -0.17 14.73
N GLU A 811 -5.57 -0.25 15.95
CA GLU A 811 -7.00 -0.41 16.18
C GLU A 811 -7.73 0.90 15.79
N VAL A 812 -8.72 0.81 14.89
CA VAL A 812 -9.54 1.97 14.48
C VAL A 812 -11.02 1.70 14.77
N GLU A 813 -11.74 2.76 15.14
CA GLU A 813 -13.20 2.74 15.31
C GLU A 813 -13.89 2.84 13.95
N LEU A 814 -14.73 1.85 13.60
CA LEU A 814 -15.34 1.74 12.28
C LEU A 814 -16.31 2.89 11.98
N ALA A 815 -16.96 3.46 13.00
CA ALA A 815 -17.93 4.53 12.84
C ALA A 815 -17.29 5.86 12.37
N SER A 816 -16.10 6.18 12.88
CA SER A 816 -15.35 7.39 12.54
C SER A 816 -14.20 7.13 11.56
N HIS A 817 -13.93 5.87 11.22
CA HIS A 817 -12.81 5.51 10.35
C HIS A 817 -13.01 6.08 8.95
N THR A 818 -12.14 7.03 8.63
CA THR A 818 -12.15 7.65 7.32
C THR A 818 -11.38 6.86 6.29
N GLY A 819 -10.59 5.82 6.61
CA GLY A 819 -9.73 5.10 5.66
C GLY A 819 -10.44 4.06 4.79
N PHE A 820 -9.68 3.14 4.18
CA PHE A 820 -10.26 1.96 3.55
C PHE A 820 -11.01 1.10 4.58
N SER A 821 -12.31 0.87 4.37
CA SER A 821 -13.18 0.14 5.30
C SER A 821 -13.29 -1.36 5.03
N GLY A 822 -12.69 -1.88 3.96
CA GLY A 822 -12.72 -3.32 3.64
C GLY A 822 -14.13 -3.93 3.54
N GLY A 823 -15.15 -3.12 3.30
CA GLY A 823 -16.55 -3.55 3.29
C GLY A 823 -17.20 -3.70 4.67
N LEU A 824 -16.49 -3.35 5.76
CA LEU A 824 -17.07 -3.28 7.10
C LEU A 824 -17.84 -1.97 7.27
N GLY A 825 -18.98 -2.04 7.95
CA GLY A 825 -19.84 -0.91 8.26
C GLY A 825 -20.63 -1.15 9.54
N SER A 826 -21.75 -0.44 9.70
CA SER A 826 -22.64 -0.60 10.86
C SER A 826 -23.10 -2.06 11.00
N GLY A 827 -22.93 -2.64 12.19
CA GLY A 827 -23.28 -4.04 12.49
C GLY A 827 -22.16 -5.06 12.26
N CYS A 828 -20.99 -4.66 11.72
CA CYS A 828 -19.83 -5.54 11.57
C CYS A 828 -18.92 -5.61 12.83
N GLY A 829 -19.27 -4.91 13.90
CA GLY A 829 -18.43 -4.67 15.08
C GLY A 829 -18.12 -3.19 15.25
N ASP A 830 -17.41 -2.84 16.33
CA ASP A 830 -17.08 -1.45 16.67
C ASP A 830 -15.71 -1.04 16.15
N THR A 831 -14.75 -1.97 16.14
CA THR A 831 -13.35 -1.71 15.78
C THR A 831 -12.79 -2.74 14.81
N ALA A 832 -11.73 -2.36 14.10
CA ALA A 832 -10.92 -3.28 13.30
C ALA A 832 -9.46 -2.81 13.26
N PRO A 833 -8.48 -3.73 13.16
CA PRO A 833 -7.11 -3.35 12.90
C PRO A 833 -6.94 -2.83 11.47
N TYR A 834 -6.30 -1.68 11.33
CA TYR A 834 -6.07 -0.98 10.08
C TYR A 834 -4.61 -0.53 9.99
N TYR A 835 -3.98 -0.85 8.86
CA TYR A 835 -2.61 -0.47 8.54
C TYR A 835 -2.61 0.38 7.28
N ALA A 836 -1.75 1.39 7.23
CA ALA A 836 -1.56 2.18 6.03
C ALA A 836 -0.13 2.68 5.89
N THR A 837 0.26 2.81 4.63
CA THR A 837 1.44 3.53 4.17
C THR A 837 1.02 4.62 3.19
N ALA A 838 2.00 5.31 2.60
CA ALA A 838 1.73 6.26 1.52
C ALA A 838 1.05 5.61 0.31
N PHE A 839 1.36 4.34 0.03
CA PHE A 839 0.88 3.63 -1.16
C PHE A 839 -0.03 2.44 -0.88
N THR A 840 -0.15 1.99 0.37
CA THR A 840 -0.92 0.79 0.74
C THR A 840 -1.88 1.05 1.89
N GLU A 841 -3.06 0.44 1.87
CA GLU A 841 -3.99 0.33 2.99
C GLU A 841 -4.33 -1.14 3.19
N MET A 842 -4.42 -1.58 4.43
CA MET A 842 -4.86 -2.93 4.79
C MET A 842 -5.86 -2.84 5.92
N LEU A 843 -6.96 -3.57 5.80
CA LEU A 843 -7.92 -3.76 6.88
C LEU A 843 -8.03 -5.26 7.18
N PHE A 844 -7.98 -5.59 8.46
CA PHE A 844 -8.06 -6.97 8.92
C PHE A 844 -9.49 -7.29 9.39
N HIS A 845 -10.10 -8.29 8.76
CA HIS A 845 -11.36 -8.87 9.20
C HIS A 845 -11.07 -9.84 10.35
N VAL A 846 -11.00 -9.32 11.57
CA VAL A 846 -10.69 -10.11 12.76
C VAL A 846 -11.95 -10.79 13.27
N SER A 847 -11.96 -12.13 13.25
CA SER A 847 -13.13 -12.90 13.66
C SER A 847 -13.58 -12.55 15.08
N THR A 848 -12.67 -12.34 16.03
CA THR A 848 -13.04 -12.02 17.42
C THR A 848 -13.60 -10.60 17.61
N ARG A 849 -13.44 -9.70 16.64
CA ARG A 849 -14.03 -8.33 16.66
C ARG A 849 -15.39 -8.24 15.97
N MET A 850 -15.80 -9.30 15.28
CA MET A 850 -17.08 -9.37 14.58
C MET A 850 -18.18 -10.03 15.45
N PRO A 851 -19.39 -9.46 15.49
CA PRO A 851 -20.53 -10.02 16.21
C PRO A 851 -20.85 -11.47 15.81
N SER A 852 -21.32 -12.26 16.77
CA SER A 852 -21.67 -13.68 16.57
C SER A 852 -22.84 -14.14 17.44
N ASP A 853 -23.63 -13.20 17.98
CA ASP A 853 -24.71 -13.49 18.93
C ASP A 853 -25.99 -14.00 18.26
N THR A 854 -26.19 -13.66 16.99
CA THR A 854 -27.35 -14.08 16.18
C THR A 854 -26.89 -14.84 14.93
N GLU A 855 -27.76 -15.69 14.38
CA GLU A 855 -27.47 -16.42 13.13
C GLU A 855 -27.17 -15.45 11.97
N GLU A 856 -27.90 -14.34 11.87
CA GLU A 856 -27.64 -13.27 10.89
C GLU A 856 -26.24 -12.66 11.06
N SER A 857 -25.81 -12.38 12.29
CA SER A 857 -24.48 -11.84 12.56
C SER A 857 -23.37 -12.84 12.20
N LEU A 858 -23.58 -14.14 12.47
CA LEU A 858 -22.67 -15.21 12.07
C LEU A 858 -22.59 -15.34 10.54
N LEU A 859 -23.71 -15.24 9.83
CA LEU A 859 -23.74 -15.22 8.37
C LEU A 859 -22.99 -14.02 7.80
N GLN A 860 -23.16 -12.83 8.38
CA GLN A 860 -22.43 -11.63 7.99
C GLN A 860 -20.92 -11.77 8.22
N LYS A 861 -20.53 -12.29 9.39
CA LYS A 861 -19.13 -12.62 9.72
C LYS A 861 -18.51 -13.58 8.70
N MET A 862 -19.24 -14.63 8.34
CA MET A 862 -18.80 -15.56 7.29
C MET A 862 -18.72 -14.92 5.91
N ARG A 863 -19.64 -14.01 5.58
CA ARG A 863 -19.61 -13.30 4.30
C ARG A 863 -18.37 -12.41 4.17
N HIS A 864 -17.91 -11.80 5.25
CA HIS A 864 -16.68 -11.02 5.22
C HIS A 864 -15.45 -11.94 5.16
N LEU A 865 -15.27 -12.79 6.18
CA LEU A 865 -14.12 -13.70 6.28
C LEU A 865 -14.00 -14.63 5.08
N GLY A 866 -15.11 -15.21 4.63
CA GLY A 866 -15.13 -16.22 3.57
C GLY A 866 -14.85 -15.65 2.19
N ASN A 867 -15.00 -14.34 1.96
CA ASN A 867 -14.76 -13.69 0.67
C ASN A 867 -13.35 -13.05 0.58
N ASP A 868 -12.49 -13.28 1.56
CA ASP A 868 -11.11 -12.78 1.55
C ASP A 868 -10.17 -13.75 0.83
N GLU A 869 -9.27 -13.21 0.02
CA GLU A 869 -8.30 -13.99 -0.77
C GLU A 869 -7.21 -14.58 0.13
N VAL A 870 -6.87 -13.87 1.22
CA VAL A 870 -5.81 -14.21 2.16
C VAL A 870 -6.41 -14.43 3.54
N HIS A 871 -6.17 -15.61 4.11
CA HIS A 871 -6.58 -15.96 5.46
C HIS A 871 -5.34 -16.13 6.34
N VAL A 872 -5.33 -15.44 7.48
CA VAL A 872 -4.38 -15.65 8.58
C VAL A 872 -5.11 -16.39 9.69
N VAL A 873 -4.64 -17.58 10.03
CA VAL A 873 -5.22 -18.40 11.10
C VAL A 873 -4.23 -18.52 12.24
N TRP A 874 -4.63 -18.10 13.43
CA TRP A 874 -3.91 -18.37 14.66
C TRP A 874 -4.44 -19.66 15.27
N SER A 875 -3.60 -20.68 15.38
CA SER A 875 -4.02 -22.01 15.85
C SER A 875 -3.27 -22.41 17.11
N GLU A 876 -3.99 -22.49 18.22
CA GLU A 876 -3.55 -23.12 19.48
C GLU A 876 -4.05 -24.56 19.61
N HIS A 877 -4.72 -25.04 18.58
CA HIS A 877 -5.13 -26.42 18.46
C HIS A 877 -3.91 -27.36 18.35
N ASN A 878 -4.03 -28.58 18.89
CA ASN A 878 -2.93 -29.55 18.98
C ASN A 878 -2.63 -30.26 17.65
N ARG A 879 -3.49 -30.09 16.64
CA ARG A 879 -3.33 -30.61 15.27
C ARG A 879 -3.13 -29.46 14.29
N ASP A 880 -2.52 -29.77 13.15
CA ASP A 880 -2.38 -28.81 12.05
C ASP A 880 -3.76 -28.39 11.54
N TYR A 881 -3.95 -27.08 11.34
CA TYR A 881 -5.16 -26.50 10.79
C TYR A 881 -5.39 -26.98 9.36
N ARG A 882 -6.66 -27.24 9.01
CA ARG A 882 -7.03 -27.73 7.69
C ARG A 882 -7.83 -26.70 6.93
N ARG A 883 -7.56 -26.58 5.64
CA ARG A 883 -8.35 -25.76 4.73
C ARG A 883 -9.83 -26.17 4.68
N SER A 884 -10.14 -27.42 5.00
CA SER A 884 -11.51 -27.94 5.12
C SER A 884 -12.25 -27.52 6.39
N SER A 885 -11.55 -27.01 7.42
CA SER A 885 -12.18 -26.57 8.68
C SER A 885 -13.11 -25.38 8.46
N LEU A 886 -12.69 -24.43 7.61
CA LEU A 886 -13.51 -23.31 7.14
C LEU A 886 -13.47 -23.29 5.61
N PRO A 887 -14.29 -24.13 4.94
CA PRO A 887 -14.23 -24.26 3.50
C PRO A 887 -14.72 -22.96 2.83
N THR A 888 -13.92 -22.46 1.90
CA THR A 888 -14.25 -21.32 1.05
C THR A 888 -13.57 -21.44 -0.31
N GLU A 889 -14.27 -21.00 -1.36
CA GLU A 889 -13.74 -20.90 -2.72
C GLU A 889 -12.77 -19.72 -2.89
N PHE A 890 -12.80 -18.72 -2.01
CA PHE A 890 -12.04 -17.47 -2.18
C PHE A 890 -10.69 -17.47 -1.48
N CYS A 891 -10.49 -18.22 -0.39
CA CYS A 891 -9.18 -18.32 0.25
C CYS A 891 -8.19 -18.93 -0.75
N ASP A 892 -7.32 -18.11 -1.34
CA ASP A 892 -6.25 -18.49 -2.27
C ASP A 892 -4.96 -18.75 -1.50
N VAL A 893 -4.69 -17.94 -0.47
CA VAL A 893 -3.53 -18.07 0.41
C VAL A 893 -3.97 -18.23 1.86
N LEU A 894 -3.43 -19.25 2.52
CA LEU A 894 -3.68 -19.60 3.90
C LEU A 894 -2.35 -19.54 4.67
N ILE A 895 -2.23 -18.56 5.55
CA ILE A 895 -1.11 -18.37 6.46
C ILE A 895 -1.56 -18.86 7.83
N VAL A 896 -0.95 -19.93 8.37
CA VAL A 896 -1.30 -20.43 9.71
C VAL A 896 -0.13 -20.22 10.66
N VAL A 897 -0.40 -19.58 11.79
CA VAL A 897 0.55 -19.28 12.86
C VAL A 897 0.28 -20.23 14.03
N TYR A 898 1.32 -20.98 14.42
CA TYR A 898 1.31 -21.88 15.56
C TYR A 898 2.28 -21.38 16.62
N PRO A 899 1.81 -21.02 17.82
CA PRO A 899 2.68 -20.66 18.93
C PRO A 899 3.58 -21.82 19.37
N LEU A 900 4.86 -21.53 19.60
CA LEU A 900 5.85 -22.45 20.17
C LEU A 900 6.38 -21.89 21.50
N PRO A 901 7.09 -22.69 22.30
CA PRO A 901 7.86 -22.20 23.44
C PRO A 901 8.86 -21.10 23.07
N ASP A 902 9.33 -20.35 24.07
CA ASP A 902 10.37 -19.31 23.94
C ASP A 902 10.01 -18.14 23.01
N SER A 903 8.72 -17.82 22.87
CA SER A 903 8.23 -16.76 21.98
C SER A 903 8.59 -16.98 20.50
N LEU A 904 8.73 -18.24 20.10
CA LEU A 904 8.87 -18.65 18.71
C LEU A 904 7.51 -19.01 18.12
N TYR A 905 7.41 -18.91 16.80
CA TYR A 905 6.21 -19.22 16.07
C TYR A 905 6.55 -20.00 14.82
N ARG A 906 5.81 -21.07 14.56
CA ARG A 906 5.86 -21.78 13.28
C ARG A 906 4.79 -21.22 12.38
N VAL A 907 5.17 -20.83 11.17
CA VAL A 907 4.26 -20.29 10.17
C VAL A 907 4.22 -21.23 8.96
N THR A 908 3.04 -21.69 8.60
CA THR A 908 2.82 -22.43 7.34
C THR A 908 2.13 -21.52 6.33
N VAL A 909 2.59 -21.58 5.08
CA VAL A 909 2.02 -20.79 3.98
C VAL A 909 1.55 -21.78 2.93
N ASP A 910 0.24 -21.99 2.86
CA ASP A 910 -0.42 -22.87 1.90
C ASP A 910 -1.12 -22.05 0.82
N THR A 911 -0.89 -22.37 -0.44
CA THR A 911 -1.41 -21.63 -1.59
C THR A 911 -2.18 -22.55 -2.51
N LYS A 912 -3.31 -22.09 -3.08
CA LYS A 912 -3.93 -22.78 -4.21
C LYS A 912 -2.93 -22.91 -5.37
N SER A 913 -3.05 -23.96 -6.16
CA SER A 913 -2.17 -24.22 -7.31
C SER A 913 -2.11 -22.99 -8.22
N GLU A 914 -0.94 -22.70 -8.80
CA GLU A 914 -0.65 -21.61 -9.75
C GLU A 914 -0.24 -20.23 -9.18
N MET A 915 -0.06 -20.09 -7.86
CA MET A 915 0.44 -18.84 -7.27
C MET A 915 1.95 -18.60 -7.49
N PRO A 916 2.39 -17.38 -7.87
CA PRO A 916 3.80 -16.99 -7.88
C PRO A 916 4.43 -17.05 -6.47
N VAL A 917 5.77 -17.08 -6.39
CA VAL A 917 6.47 -16.88 -5.11
C VAL A 917 6.33 -15.41 -4.68
N PHE A 918 6.16 -15.16 -3.38
CA PHE A 918 5.92 -13.84 -2.81
C PHE A 918 6.39 -13.75 -1.35
N GLY A 919 6.58 -12.51 -0.88
CA GLY A 919 6.64 -12.18 0.56
C GLY A 919 7.89 -12.67 1.32
N PRO A 920 8.05 -12.24 2.58
CA PRO A 920 9.18 -12.59 3.43
C PRO A 920 9.02 -13.91 4.21
N LEU A 921 7.81 -14.47 4.32
CA LEU A 921 7.59 -15.77 4.97
C LEU A 921 7.39 -16.87 3.94
N TRP A 922 8.02 -18.02 4.20
CA TRP A 922 7.92 -19.23 3.40
C TRP A 922 7.22 -20.33 4.20
N ASN A 923 6.91 -21.45 3.54
CA ASN A 923 6.24 -22.55 4.19
C ASN A 923 7.12 -23.21 5.28
N GLU A 924 6.53 -23.43 6.46
CA GLU A 924 7.17 -23.97 7.67
C GLU A 924 8.29 -23.07 8.24
N ALA A 925 8.23 -21.75 8.00
CA ALA A 925 9.16 -20.80 8.59
C ALA A 925 9.04 -20.76 10.12
N ILE A 926 10.17 -20.58 10.81
CA ILE A 926 10.22 -20.29 12.24
C ILE A 926 10.58 -18.82 12.42
N VAL A 927 9.82 -18.11 13.25
CA VAL A 927 9.93 -16.65 13.42
C VAL A 927 9.87 -16.28 14.91
N GLU A 928 10.64 -15.27 15.31
CA GLU A 928 10.58 -14.69 16.65
C GLU A 928 9.35 -13.78 16.83
N GLY A 929 8.77 -13.78 18.03
CA GLY A 929 7.54 -13.03 18.33
C GLY A 929 7.58 -11.54 18.02
N ARG A 930 8.71 -10.87 18.23
CA ARG A 930 8.88 -9.44 17.94
C ARG A 930 8.75 -9.07 16.46
N ALA A 931 9.06 -10.00 15.56
CA ALA A 931 8.99 -9.80 14.11
C ALA A 931 7.72 -10.39 13.49
N LEU A 932 7.04 -11.29 14.20
CA LEU A 932 5.95 -12.11 13.66
C LEU A 932 4.85 -11.27 13.00
N ALA A 933 4.27 -10.31 13.71
CA ALA A 933 3.12 -9.58 13.20
C ALA A 933 3.45 -8.77 11.94
N GLY A 934 4.61 -8.11 11.93
CA GLY A 934 5.11 -7.38 10.77
C GLY A 934 5.37 -8.26 9.55
N LEU A 935 6.03 -9.40 9.77
CA LEU A 935 6.31 -10.36 8.70
C LEU A 935 5.04 -11.02 8.15
N VAL A 936 4.06 -11.34 9.00
CA VAL A 936 2.76 -11.86 8.57
C VAL A 936 1.97 -10.80 7.77
N ARG A 937 1.93 -9.55 8.24
CA ARG A 937 1.31 -8.43 7.51
C ARG A 937 1.94 -8.26 6.12
N ALA A 938 3.27 -8.19 6.05
CA ALA A 938 3.98 -8.02 4.78
C ALA A 938 3.75 -9.21 3.83
N THR A 939 3.74 -10.43 4.36
CA THR A 939 3.44 -11.64 3.57
C THR A 939 2.01 -11.62 3.05
N ALA A 940 1.03 -11.19 3.86
CA ALA A 940 -0.36 -11.09 3.44
C ALA A 940 -0.58 -10.05 2.32
N ALA A 941 0.09 -8.89 2.41
CA ALA A 941 0.07 -7.89 1.34
C ALA A 941 0.69 -8.44 0.04
N ALA A 942 1.86 -9.06 0.15
CA ALA A 942 2.57 -9.69 -0.98
C ALA A 942 1.74 -10.82 -1.63
N ALA A 943 1.06 -11.63 -0.81
CA ALA A 943 0.15 -12.68 -1.27
C ALA A 943 -1.02 -12.12 -2.09
N SER A 944 -1.67 -11.06 -1.60
CA SER A 944 -2.78 -10.42 -2.32
C SER A 944 -2.30 -9.78 -3.63
N ARG A 945 -1.11 -9.13 -3.66
CA ARG A 945 -0.49 -8.67 -4.92
C ARG A 945 -0.21 -9.81 -5.89
N ALA A 946 0.34 -10.92 -5.38
CA ALA A 946 0.63 -12.09 -6.18
C ALA A 946 -0.66 -12.66 -6.81
N LYS A 947 -1.76 -12.70 -6.06
CA LYS A 947 -3.06 -13.14 -6.57
C LYS A 947 -3.58 -12.22 -7.67
N ARG A 948 -3.56 -10.90 -7.45
CA ARG A 948 -4.01 -9.92 -8.46
C ARG A 948 -3.26 -10.03 -9.78
N ARG A 949 -1.96 -10.33 -9.74
CA ARG A 949 -1.15 -10.57 -10.95
C ARG A 949 -1.59 -11.80 -11.75
N THR A 950 -2.32 -12.74 -11.14
CA THR A 950 -2.88 -13.90 -11.84
C THR A 950 -4.23 -13.61 -12.48
N LEU A 951 -4.90 -12.50 -12.10
CA LEU A 951 -6.22 -12.16 -12.60
C LEU A 951 -6.13 -11.52 -14.01
N PRO A 952 -6.85 -12.05 -15.01
CA PRO A 952 -6.89 -11.44 -16.33
C PRO A 952 -7.60 -10.08 -16.28
N HIS A 953 -7.08 -9.11 -17.05
CA HIS A 953 -7.64 -7.75 -17.14
C HIS A 953 -7.68 -6.95 -15.83
N TYR A 954 -6.95 -7.38 -14.79
CA TYR A 954 -6.84 -6.60 -13.57
C TYR A 954 -6.21 -5.23 -13.85
N GLN A 955 -6.93 -4.16 -13.48
CA GLN A 955 -6.43 -2.80 -13.54
C GLN A 955 -6.03 -2.34 -12.15
N THR A 956 -4.89 -1.65 -12.08
CA THR A 956 -4.45 -1.02 -10.83
C THR A 956 -5.26 0.24 -10.54
N TYR A 957 -5.28 0.66 -9.28
CA TYR A 957 -6.09 1.81 -8.83
C TYR A 957 -5.80 3.10 -9.61
N TYR A 958 -4.54 3.37 -9.97
CA TYR A 958 -4.17 4.55 -10.74
C TYR A 958 -4.56 4.43 -12.22
N GLN A 959 -4.65 3.21 -12.79
CA GLN A 959 -5.17 3.01 -14.15
C GLN A 959 -6.66 3.29 -14.23
N GLU A 960 -7.45 2.73 -13.30
CA GLU A 960 -8.90 2.99 -13.22
C GLU A 960 -9.19 4.48 -13.06
N ARG A 961 -8.41 5.14 -12.19
CA ARG A 961 -8.49 6.59 -11.97
C ARG A 961 -8.08 7.38 -13.21
N PHE A 962 -7.03 6.98 -13.91
CA PHE A 962 -6.63 7.60 -15.17
C PHE A 962 -7.74 7.55 -16.22
N THR A 963 -8.36 6.39 -16.41
CA THR A 963 -9.48 6.22 -17.36
C THR A 963 -10.65 7.12 -17.00
N SER A 964 -11.00 7.19 -15.71
CA SER A 964 -12.11 8.00 -15.23
C SER A 964 -11.83 9.50 -15.37
N LEU A 965 -10.63 9.94 -14.99
CA LEU A 965 -10.20 11.34 -15.12
C LEU A 965 -10.10 11.76 -16.59
N SER A 966 -9.55 10.91 -17.46
CA SER A 966 -9.46 11.19 -18.90
C SER A 966 -10.84 11.29 -19.54
N GLY A 967 -11.78 10.41 -19.14
CA GLY A 967 -13.18 10.49 -19.57
C GLY A 967 -13.83 11.81 -19.20
N VAL A 968 -13.62 12.31 -17.97
CA VAL A 968 -14.12 13.63 -17.55
C VAL A 968 -13.49 14.75 -18.38
N ILE A 969 -12.17 14.71 -18.55
CA ILE A 969 -11.41 15.71 -19.30
C ILE A 969 -11.85 15.74 -20.77
N GLU A 970 -12.13 14.61 -21.41
CA GLU A 970 -12.48 14.60 -22.84
C GLU A 970 -13.94 14.98 -23.08
N ASN A 971 -14.86 14.52 -22.22
CA ASN A 971 -16.30 14.63 -22.47
C ASN A 971 -16.94 15.94 -21.98
N HIS A 972 -16.29 16.67 -21.07
CA HIS A 972 -16.91 17.79 -20.35
C HIS A 972 -16.21 19.15 -20.54
N LYS A 973 -15.34 19.29 -21.55
CA LYS A 973 -14.71 20.58 -21.89
C LYS A 973 -15.76 21.58 -22.36
N ASP A 974 -15.67 22.81 -21.84
CA ASP A 974 -16.44 23.94 -22.35
C ASP A 974 -15.58 24.76 -23.34
N PRO A 975 -15.86 24.68 -24.65
CA PRO A 975 -15.11 25.41 -25.66
C PRO A 975 -15.51 26.89 -25.65
N ARG A 976 -14.67 27.74 -25.06
CA ARG A 976 -14.84 29.22 -25.02
C ARG A 976 -13.72 29.96 -25.75
N SER A 977 -13.96 31.19 -26.21
CA SER A 977 -12.86 32.08 -26.58
C SER A 977 -12.00 32.45 -25.35
N PHE A 978 -10.89 33.17 -25.55
CA PHE A 978 -10.12 33.67 -24.40
C PHE A 978 -10.91 34.71 -23.60
N GLU A 979 -11.57 35.64 -24.29
CA GLU A 979 -12.37 36.70 -23.68
C GLU A 979 -13.55 36.12 -22.89
N GLU A 980 -14.24 35.13 -23.47
CA GLU A 980 -15.34 34.41 -22.80
C GLU A 980 -14.88 33.60 -21.60
N PHE A 981 -13.67 33.00 -21.68
CA PHE A 981 -13.05 32.31 -20.56
C PHE A 981 -12.72 33.27 -19.42
N ILE A 982 -12.03 34.39 -19.72
CA ILE A 982 -11.67 35.40 -18.73
C ILE A 982 -12.92 36.02 -18.11
N ALA A 983 -13.93 36.37 -18.90
CA ALA A 983 -15.20 36.90 -18.38
C ALA A 983 -15.86 35.95 -17.38
N ALA A 984 -15.87 34.64 -17.68
CA ALA A 984 -16.45 33.62 -16.83
C ALA A 984 -15.66 33.34 -15.56
N VAL A 985 -14.32 33.32 -15.65
CA VAL A 985 -13.45 33.26 -14.45
C VAL A 985 -13.62 34.50 -13.60
N HIS A 986 -13.85 35.66 -14.23
CA HIS A 986 -14.12 36.90 -13.50
C HIS A 986 -15.48 36.89 -12.80
N SER A 987 -16.51 36.28 -13.39
CA SER A 987 -17.84 36.19 -12.79
C SER A 987 -18.39 34.76 -12.90
N PRO A 988 -18.03 33.86 -11.97
CA PRO A 988 -18.58 32.51 -11.93
C PRO A 988 -20.11 32.55 -11.76
N GLY A 989 -20.81 31.54 -12.28
CA GLY A 989 -22.25 31.38 -12.09
C GLY A 989 -23.14 32.33 -12.91
N THR A 990 -22.62 33.41 -13.50
CA THR A 990 -23.38 34.22 -14.47
C THR A 990 -23.39 33.52 -15.82
N ALA A 991 -24.22 32.49 -15.98
CA ALA A 991 -24.61 32.08 -17.31
C ALA A 991 -25.25 33.31 -17.99
N SER A 992 -24.72 33.73 -19.13
CA SER A 992 -25.50 34.52 -20.07
C SER A 992 -26.79 33.74 -20.27
N SER A 993 -27.90 34.32 -19.82
CA SER A 993 -29.23 33.79 -20.06
C SER A 993 -29.33 33.50 -21.55
N GLY A 994 -29.34 32.23 -21.92
CA GLY A 994 -29.77 31.77 -23.23
C GLY A 994 -31.25 32.11 -23.37
N GLN A 995 -31.55 33.37 -23.67
CA GLN A 995 -32.69 33.67 -24.50
C GLN A 995 -32.41 32.98 -25.82
N TYR A 996 -33.33 32.10 -26.21
CA TYR A 996 -33.47 31.52 -27.52
C TYR A 996 -32.83 32.38 -28.61
N ARG A 997 -31.87 31.81 -29.35
CA ARG A 997 -31.42 32.34 -30.63
C ARG A 997 -32.62 32.43 -31.57
N THR A 998 -33.31 33.56 -31.56
CA THR A 998 -34.11 34.05 -32.68
C THR A 998 -33.74 35.51 -32.89
N GLY A 999 -32.86 35.72 -33.87
CA GLY A 999 -32.65 36.95 -34.64
C GLY A 999 -32.61 38.28 -33.90
N GLN A 1000 -31.40 38.74 -33.55
CA GLN A 1000 -30.86 40.05 -33.95
C GLN A 1000 -29.46 40.25 -33.34
N PRO A 1001 -28.48 40.82 -34.07
CA PRO A 1001 -27.17 41.12 -33.51
C PRO A 1001 -27.23 42.36 -32.58
N PRO A 1002 -26.34 42.46 -31.58
CA PRO A 1002 -26.28 43.61 -30.69
C PRO A 1002 -25.80 44.87 -31.42
N LEU A 1003 -26.38 46.01 -31.04
CA LEU A 1003 -26.14 47.36 -31.59
C LEU A 1003 -24.66 47.79 -31.62
N ALA A 1004 -23.79 47.13 -30.85
CA ALA A 1004 -22.36 47.44 -30.76
C ALA A 1004 -21.55 47.05 -32.02
N LYS A 1005 -22.11 46.26 -32.94
CA LYS A 1005 -21.44 45.87 -34.19
C LYS A 1005 -21.73 46.81 -35.38
N ALA A 1006 -22.56 47.85 -35.19
CA ALA A 1006 -23.01 48.76 -36.24
C ALA A 1006 -22.22 50.09 -36.34
N LEU A 1007 -21.24 50.31 -35.46
CA LEU A 1007 -20.52 51.60 -35.38
C LEU A 1007 -19.06 51.55 -35.86
N ILE A 1008 -18.58 50.41 -36.38
CA ILE A 1008 -17.20 50.26 -36.86
C ILE A 1008 -17.23 49.42 -38.15
N ASP A 1009 -17.59 50.03 -39.29
CA ASP A 1009 -16.93 49.90 -40.61
C ASP A 1009 -17.83 50.44 -41.76
N PRO A 1010 -17.48 51.55 -42.45
CA PRO A 1010 -18.21 52.02 -43.62
C PRO A 1010 -17.48 51.79 -44.95
N TYR A 1011 -16.61 50.78 -45.09
CA TYR A 1011 -16.01 50.45 -46.39
C TYR A 1011 -15.94 48.94 -46.63
N THR A 1012 -16.86 48.42 -47.43
CA THR A 1012 -16.56 47.60 -48.62
C THR A 1012 -17.85 47.24 -49.36
N LYS A 1013 -17.92 47.69 -50.62
CA LYS A 1013 -18.94 47.31 -51.61
C LYS A 1013 -18.55 46.00 -52.29
N SER A 1014 -19.57 45.15 -52.54
CA SER A 1014 -19.87 44.39 -53.79
C SER A 1014 -18.79 43.37 -54.28
N GLU A 1015 -19.06 42.12 -54.68
CA GLU A 1015 -20.19 41.46 -55.35
C GLU A 1015 -20.11 39.92 -55.10
N CYS A 1016 -21.27 39.25 -55.14
CA CYS A 1016 -21.41 37.81 -55.44
C CYS A 1016 -21.82 37.66 -56.93
N PRO A 1017 -21.98 36.45 -57.54
CA PRO A 1017 -21.48 35.09 -57.23
C PRO A 1017 -20.91 34.35 -58.46
N SER A 1018 -20.31 33.16 -58.31
CA SER A 1018 -20.63 32.01 -59.17
C SER A 1018 -20.02 30.68 -58.69
N VAL A 1019 -20.83 29.65 -58.87
CA VAL A 1019 -20.63 28.22 -58.60
C VAL A 1019 -19.88 27.57 -59.76
N ARG A 1020 -18.98 26.59 -59.51
CA ARG A 1020 -18.77 25.44 -60.42
C ARG A 1020 -18.13 24.23 -59.75
N TRP A 1021 -18.58 23.07 -60.25
CA TRP A 1021 -18.40 21.67 -59.84
C TRP A 1021 -17.15 20.97 -60.41
N SER A 1022 -16.80 19.80 -59.84
CA SER A 1022 -16.17 18.58 -60.44
C SER A 1022 -15.66 17.68 -59.27
N LEU A 1023 -16.10 16.43 -58.93
CA LEU A 1023 -16.36 15.15 -59.66
C LEU A 1023 -15.16 14.75 -60.53
N ASP A 1024 -14.39 13.68 -60.31
CA ASP A 1024 -14.70 12.25 -60.07
C ASP A 1024 -13.62 11.59 -59.16
N GLY A 1025 -13.75 10.43 -58.51
CA GLY A 1025 -14.72 9.35 -58.63
C GLY A 1025 -14.03 8.03 -59.01
N LYS A 1026 -13.67 7.20 -58.02
CA LYS A 1026 -14.09 5.79 -57.89
C LYS A 1026 -13.57 5.18 -56.59
#